data_AF-A0A151RKF5-F1
#
_entry.id   AF-A0A151RKF5-F1
#
_cell.length_a   1.000
_cell.length_b   1.000
_cell.length_c   1.000
_cell.angle_alpha   90.00
_cell.angle_beta   90.00
_cell.angle_gamma   90.00
#
_symmetry.space_group_name_H-M   'P 1'
#
loop_
_entity.id
_entity.type
_entity.pdbx_description
1 polymer ?
#
loop_
_entity_poly.entity_id
_entity_poly.type
_entity_poly.pdbx_seq_one_letter_code
_entity_poly.pdbx_strand_id
1 'polypeptide(L)'
;MQANFVVYLMKVYNMDQVLSAYILNTWLAISNITPLIGAFVADAYLGKFHTIVLSSFSSLVGMVIVMLTACVPQFHPAPCSTQQQQNDECIGQTNFQMGVLIFGLFWLSIGTGGIRPCSIPFAVDQFDLTTAEGRQGSSSFYTLYYTTQTLILLINQTLLVYIQDSVSWTLGFALPSVFMVISIVFFVAGTKVYSYVKPEGSNFSSIAKVMVAAQHKRHLRLPPADHTQGALYDPLLETNDSEVKLPLTDDYRCLNKAAILVENELNNDGSRKDPWRLCTVQQVEEVKCLLKIMPVFITSIIVNIPIGQQAIFAVSQALKMDRNLGANFEIHAGSVNVIMMLSIGVFLPIYDEIIAPALEKFTKQERGLTTLQRIGLGHACGILSMVVSGVVEIKRRELAISKGASDGVAPMSVLWLTPQFMLLAFCHVFATVGHTEFFNAESPDGLKSIANALLCLNISAASNLSSFIVNIVHSYTGKQGQPDWLDGDINKGRLENFYFIVAALGVLNLCYFIFCSRRYHYKNHRGGWKAVSFILGNETFERLAVFGLFANFMVYLTRELHLDQVYAANIVSIWFGVTNFAPLFGAFISDAYIGRFRTIAFASFATLSGLIVVTLTSWFPQLHPPPCTPQQLASGHCVRASNSQMSALILGLCLITIGSAGVRPCSIPFGVDQFDPTTCEGKKGINSYFNWYYTTFTLVLLITQTVVVYIQETLSWKIGFGIPTLCMFCSVIMFFVGTRFYVHVIPEGSIFSSIAQVLMAAYRKRKLNLPMRDEELDEVYYDPPLTGNTILSKLPLTKQFRALNKAALIMEGELNPDGSRVSNWRVVSIQQVEEVKCLARIIPIWATGIVSLIPMAQQGTFIVLQALKMNRHLGPKFQFPAGSQGVISLITVAIWLPFYDQILVPKLRKTTKHEGGITLLQRIGIGMVFSILSMVVAGFVEKVRRDSANSNPTPLGIAPMSVFWLAPQLILFGFFEAFSLIGQIEFLNRQFPEHMRSIGNSLFSCSIAFSNYLSTMIVNIVHHATRTHTHPDWLTNNINDGRIDYFYYLIAVLATLNLIYFIYVARRYRYMGSVDLQDESHEVQLGSHKA
;
A
#
# COMPACT_ATOMS: atom_id res chain seq x y z
N MET A 1 -2.84 10.62 -27.44
CA MET A 1 -2.64 11.73 -28.41
C MET A 1 -1.18 12.16 -28.50
N GLN A 2 -0.49 12.51 -27.41
CA GLN A 2 0.91 12.98 -27.43
C GLN A 2 1.94 12.03 -28.07
N ALA A 3 1.78 10.71 -27.87
CA ALA A 3 2.77 9.69 -28.26
C ALA A 3 3.13 9.64 -29.76
N ASN A 4 2.14 9.87 -30.64
CA ASN A 4 2.31 9.69 -32.09
C ASN A 4 1.95 10.95 -32.89
N PHE A 5 1.82 12.10 -32.22
CA PHE A 5 1.36 13.33 -32.86
C PHE A 5 2.39 13.89 -33.86
N VAL A 6 3.69 13.72 -33.61
CA VAL A 6 4.74 14.11 -34.55
C VAL A 6 4.59 13.36 -35.88
N VAL A 7 4.30 12.06 -35.82
CA VAL A 7 4.07 11.24 -37.01
C VAL A 7 2.83 11.70 -37.77
N TYR A 8 1.78 12.14 -37.07
CA TYR A 8 0.61 12.76 -37.69
C TYR A 8 0.97 14.05 -38.46
N LEU A 9 1.77 14.94 -37.85
CA LEU A 9 2.21 16.17 -38.51
C LEU A 9 3.05 15.89 -39.76
N MET A 10 3.94 14.89 -39.69
CA MET A 10 4.80 14.51 -40.81
C MET A 10 4.04 13.79 -41.93
N LYS A 11 3.19 12.80 -41.61
CA LYS A 11 2.49 11.97 -42.60
C LYS A 11 1.22 12.60 -43.17
N VAL A 12 0.48 13.35 -42.37
CA VAL A 12 -0.85 13.88 -42.76
C VAL A 12 -0.78 15.36 -43.09
N TYR A 13 0.06 16.14 -42.39
CA TYR A 13 0.24 17.56 -42.68
C TYR A 13 1.45 17.87 -43.57
N ASN A 14 2.20 16.84 -44.00
CA ASN A 14 3.40 16.97 -44.84
C ASN A 14 4.46 17.93 -44.25
N MET A 15 4.51 18.08 -42.92
CA MET A 15 5.47 18.97 -42.26
C MET A 15 6.86 18.34 -42.19
N ASP A 16 7.88 19.18 -42.24
CA ASP A 16 9.23 18.75 -41.92
C ASP A 16 9.36 18.41 -40.42
N GLN A 17 10.47 17.75 -40.09
CA GLN A 17 10.72 17.30 -38.73
C GLN A 17 10.89 18.48 -37.75
N VAL A 18 11.48 19.58 -38.19
CA VAL A 18 11.77 20.76 -37.37
C VAL A 18 10.49 21.49 -36.98
N LEU A 19 9.61 21.78 -37.94
CA LEU A 19 8.32 22.43 -37.68
C LEU A 19 7.42 21.53 -36.83
N SER A 20 7.42 20.22 -37.11
CA SER A 20 6.68 19.24 -36.31
C SER A 20 7.16 19.22 -34.85
N ALA A 21 8.47 19.23 -34.64
CA ALA A 21 9.09 19.30 -33.32
C ALA A 21 8.76 20.61 -32.60
N TYR A 22 8.81 21.73 -33.32
CA TYR A 22 8.50 23.05 -32.78
C TYR A 22 7.05 23.15 -32.31
N ILE A 23 6.08 22.71 -33.12
CA ILE A 23 4.65 22.72 -32.76
C ILE A 23 4.41 21.84 -31.55
N LEU A 24 4.96 20.62 -31.52
CA LEU A 24 4.80 19.71 -30.39
C LEU A 24 5.39 20.30 -29.09
N ASN A 25 6.63 20.79 -29.12
CA ASN A 25 7.28 21.34 -27.93
C ASN A 25 6.59 22.61 -27.43
N THR A 26 6.10 23.45 -28.35
CA THR A 26 5.32 24.65 -28.00
C THR A 26 4.00 24.25 -27.35
N TRP A 27 3.29 23.26 -27.91
CA TRP A 27 2.08 22.74 -27.31
C TRP A 27 2.32 22.10 -25.93
N LEU A 28 3.37 21.28 -25.79
CA LEU A 28 3.77 20.69 -24.51
C LEU A 28 4.14 21.75 -23.48
N ALA A 29 4.84 22.80 -23.89
CA ALA A 29 5.17 23.90 -23.00
C ALA A 29 3.91 24.62 -22.49
N ILE A 30 3.02 25.03 -23.40
CA ILE A 30 1.77 25.69 -23.03
C ILE A 30 0.94 24.77 -22.12
N SER A 31 0.75 23.50 -22.51
CA SER A 31 -0.03 22.52 -21.73
C SER A 31 0.55 22.22 -20.34
N ASN A 32 1.83 22.50 -20.08
CA ASN A 32 2.45 22.32 -18.77
C ASN A 32 2.53 23.62 -17.95
N ILE A 33 2.34 24.80 -18.55
CA ILE A 33 2.13 26.08 -17.85
C ILE A 33 0.68 26.23 -17.39
N THR A 34 -0.29 25.84 -18.23
CA THR A 34 -1.71 26.03 -17.93
C THR A 34 -2.17 25.38 -16.61
N PRO A 35 -1.60 24.25 -16.12
CA PRO A 35 -1.82 23.74 -14.77
C PRO A 35 -1.58 24.72 -13.63
N LEU A 36 -0.58 25.59 -13.76
CA LEU A 36 -0.30 26.63 -12.75
C LEU A 36 -1.45 27.63 -12.66
N ILE A 37 -1.94 28.05 -13.84
CA ILE A 37 -3.08 28.97 -13.97
C ILE A 37 -4.36 28.28 -13.48
N GLY A 38 -4.57 27.02 -13.85
CA GLY A 38 -5.71 26.22 -13.41
C GLY A 38 -5.80 26.07 -11.90
N ALA A 39 -4.67 25.77 -11.25
CA ALA A 39 -4.58 25.71 -9.79
C ALA A 39 -4.91 27.07 -9.15
N PHE A 40 -4.30 28.15 -9.65
CA PHE A 40 -4.57 29.50 -9.15
C PHE A 40 -6.05 29.89 -9.29
N VAL A 41 -6.66 29.62 -10.45
CA VAL A 41 -8.08 29.92 -10.70
C VAL A 41 -9.00 29.09 -9.80
N ALA A 42 -8.67 27.81 -9.55
CA ALA A 42 -9.42 26.96 -8.65
C ALA A 42 -9.34 27.44 -7.19
N ASP A 43 -8.15 27.77 -6.71
CA ASP A 43 -7.92 28.12 -5.31
C ASP A 43 -8.32 29.57 -4.97
N ALA A 44 -8.32 30.47 -5.97
CA ALA A 44 -8.63 31.89 -5.76
C ALA A 44 -10.07 32.29 -6.14
N TYR A 45 -10.70 31.64 -7.13
CA TYR A 45 -11.96 32.13 -7.71
C TYR A 45 -13.04 31.07 -7.87
N LEU A 46 -12.82 30.04 -8.70
CA LEU A 46 -13.88 29.16 -9.19
C LEU A 46 -14.15 27.95 -8.28
N GLY A 47 -13.20 27.57 -7.44
CA GLY A 47 -13.21 26.28 -6.74
C GLY A 47 -12.83 25.12 -7.66
N LYS A 48 -12.31 24.04 -7.08
CA LYS A 48 -11.77 22.87 -7.81
C LYS A 48 -12.81 22.22 -8.74
N PHE A 49 -14.06 22.08 -8.30
CA PHE A 49 -15.11 21.44 -9.09
C PHE A 49 -15.44 22.19 -10.39
N HIS A 50 -15.74 23.49 -10.31
CA HIS A 50 -16.11 24.28 -11.49
C HIS A 50 -14.94 24.39 -12.48
N THR A 51 -13.72 24.49 -11.97
CA THR A 51 -12.51 24.45 -12.81
C THR A 51 -12.40 23.13 -13.56
N ILE A 52 -12.62 21.97 -12.92
CA ILE A 52 -12.61 20.67 -13.60
C ILE A 52 -13.68 20.62 -14.69
N VAL A 53 -14.93 21.00 -14.40
CA VAL A 53 -16.02 20.95 -15.38
C VAL A 53 -15.71 21.81 -16.60
N LEU A 54 -15.36 23.08 -16.39
CA LEU A 54 -15.06 24.02 -17.48
C LEU A 54 -13.87 23.52 -18.33
N SER A 55 -12.85 22.98 -17.67
CA SER A 55 -11.68 22.43 -18.35
C SER A 55 -11.96 21.09 -19.05
N SER A 56 -12.88 20.25 -18.55
CA SER A 56 -13.30 19.04 -19.27
C SER A 56 -14.04 19.39 -20.57
N PHE A 57 -14.93 20.39 -20.55
CA PHE A 57 -15.56 20.89 -21.78
C PHE A 57 -14.53 21.48 -22.75
N SER A 58 -13.59 22.29 -22.26
CA SER A 58 -12.46 22.80 -23.04
C SER A 58 -11.65 21.67 -23.69
N SER A 59 -11.35 20.61 -22.93
CA SER A 59 -10.60 19.45 -23.44
C SER A 59 -11.38 18.71 -24.52
N LEU A 60 -12.69 18.51 -24.33
CA LEU A 60 -13.56 17.87 -25.31
C LEU A 60 -13.60 18.66 -26.62
N VAL A 61 -13.79 19.98 -26.55
CA VAL A 61 -13.77 20.87 -27.74
C VAL A 61 -12.46 20.70 -28.49
N GLY A 62 -11.32 20.75 -27.79
CA GLY A 62 -10.02 20.56 -28.40
C GLY A 62 -9.83 19.16 -29.03
N MET A 63 -10.26 18.08 -28.37
CA MET A 63 -10.19 16.71 -28.92
C MET A 63 -11.05 16.55 -30.18
N VAL A 64 -12.27 17.10 -30.17
CA VAL A 64 -13.18 17.05 -31.32
C VAL A 64 -12.60 17.83 -32.50
N ILE A 65 -12.01 19.01 -32.27
CA ILE A 65 -11.37 19.79 -33.34
C ILE A 65 -10.20 19.00 -33.97
N VAL A 66 -9.34 18.37 -33.16
CA VAL A 66 -8.23 17.54 -33.68
C VAL A 66 -8.75 16.24 -34.34
N MET A 67 -9.88 15.69 -33.90
CA MET A 67 -10.54 14.61 -34.64
C MET A 67 -11.03 15.10 -36.01
N LEU A 68 -11.63 16.30 -36.08
CA LEU A 68 -12.10 16.89 -37.32
C LEU A 68 -10.96 17.18 -38.30
N THR A 69 -9.76 17.56 -37.83
CA THR A 69 -8.59 17.70 -38.70
C THR A 69 -8.15 16.38 -39.35
N ALA A 70 -8.51 15.23 -38.78
CA ALA A 70 -8.25 13.91 -39.37
C ALA A 70 -9.46 13.33 -40.13
N CYS A 71 -10.64 13.94 -40.02
CA CYS A 71 -11.88 13.43 -40.61
C CYS A 71 -12.30 14.23 -41.85
N VAL A 72 -12.06 15.54 -41.84
CA VAL A 72 -12.57 16.48 -42.85
C VAL A 72 -11.44 16.81 -43.83
N PRO A 73 -11.57 16.44 -45.12
CA PRO A 73 -10.53 16.65 -46.13
C PRO A 73 -10.12 18.12 -46.33
N GLN A 74 -10.98 19.07 -45.98
CA GLN A 74 -10.67 20.51 -46.08
C GLN A 74 -9.72 21.00 -44.97
N PHE A 75 -9.62 20.26 -43.85
CA PHE A 75 -8.86 20.67 -42.66
C PHE A 75 -7.44 20.09 -42.61
N HIS A 76 -7.07 19.24 -43.55
CA HIS A 76 -5.70 18.73 -43.73
C HIS A 76 -5.32 18.75 -45.23
N PRO A 77 -4.02 18.82 -45.57
CA PRO A 77 -3.60 18.77 -46.96
C PRO A 77 -3.86 17.39 -47.59
N ALA A 78 -3.82 17.33 -48.93
CA ALA A 78 -3.99 16.07 -49.66
C ALA A 78 -2.82 15.10 -49.34
N PRO A 79 -3.09 13.79 -49.22
CA PRO A 79 -2.06 12.81 -48.91
C PRO A 79 -1.03 12.73 -50.04
N CYS A 80 0.25 12.77 -49.66
CA CYS A 80 1.40 12.66 -50.57
C CYS A 80 2.05 11.27 -50.48
N SER A 81 2.54 10.75 -51.61
CA SER A 81 3.36 9.52 -51.61
C SER A 81 4.81 9.83 -51.22
N THR A 82 5.52 8.85 -50.65
CA THR A 82 6.93 8.98 -50.21
C THR A 82 7.87 9.38 -51.35
N GLN A 83 7.56 8.99 -52.60
CA GLN A 83 8.29 9.41 -53.80
C GLN A 83 8.01 10.86 -54.21
N GLN A 84 6.75 11.32 -54.10
CA GLN A 84 6.38 12.72 -54.38
C GLN A 84 6.98 13.69 -53.36
N GLN A 85 7.10 13.24 -52.10
CA GLN A 85 7.70 14.01 -51.02
C GLN A 85 9.24 14.15 -51.16
N GLN A 86 9.90 13.18 -51.82
CA GLN A 86 11.34 13.24 -52.12
C GLN A 86 11.67 14.13 -53.34
N ASN A 87 10.71 14.37 -54.22
CA ASN A 87 10.87 15.18 -55.44
C ASN A 87 10.41 16.64 -55.27
N ASP A 88 10.09 17.10 -54.04
CA ASP A 88 9.53 18.43 -53.73
C ASP A 88 8.20 18.77 -54.47
N GLU A 89 7.43 17.75 -54.89
CA GLU A 89 6.17 17.93 -55.64
C GLU A 89 4.93 18.06 -54.73
N CYS A 90 5.10 18.08 -53.40
CA CYS A 90 4.01 18.07 -52.43
C CYS A 90 3.48 19.48 -52.11
N ILE A 91 2.15 19.63 -52.17
CA ILE A 91 1.46 20.84 -51.73
C ILE A 91 1.51 20.91 -50.20
N GLY A 92 2.18 21.92 -49.67
CA GLY A 92 2.26 22.19 -48.23
C GLY A 92 0.92 22.61 -47.62
N GLN A 93 0.86 22.65 -46.29
CA GLN A 93 -0.32 23.04 -45.54
C GLN A 93 -0.69 24.52 -45.72
N THR A 94 -1.99 24.82 -45.75
CA THR A 94 -2.49 26.21 -45.78
C THR A 94 -2.54 26.83 -44.38
N ASN A 95 -2.47 28.17 -44.29
CA ASN A 95 -2.62 28.90 -43.03
C ASN A 95 -3.95 28.58 -42.31
N PHE A 96 -5.01 28.31 -43.07
CA PHE A 96 -6.31 27.92 -42.51
C PHE A 96 -6.24 26.55 -41.82
N GLN A 97 -5.69 25.54 -42.50
CA GLN A 97 -5.53 24.19 -41.95
C GLN A 97 -4.66 24.17 -40.69
N MET A 98 -3.57 24.95 -40.70
CA MET A 98 -2.72 25.14 -39.53
C MET A 98 -3.46 25.86 -38.38
N GLY A 99 -4.24 26.89 -38.70
CA GLY A 99 -5.04 27.64 -37.73
C GLY A 99 -6.04 26.75 -36.99
N VAL A 100 -6.75 25.86 -37.70
CA VAL A 100 -7.68 24.90 -37.09
C VAL A 100 -6.96 23.94 -36.14
N LEU A 101 -5.81 23.41 -36.56
CA LEU A 101 -5.00 22.50 -35.73
C LEU A 101 -4.52 23.18 -34.44
N ILE A 102 -3.90 24.36 -34.55
CA ILE A 102 -3.38 25.12 -33.40
C ILE A 102 -4.52 25.50 -32.46
N PHE A 103 -5.68 25.89 -33.00
CA PHE A 103 -6.87 26.20 -32.20
C PHE A 103 -7.33 24.98 -31.39
N GLY A 104 -7.36 23.79 -32.00
CA GLY A 104 -7.66 22.54 -31.29
C GLY A 104 -6.64 22.23 -30.18
N LEU A 105 -5.34 22.37 -30.45
CA LEU A 105 -4.27 22.17 -29.48
C LEU A 105 -4.32 23.15 -28.31
N PHE A 106 -4.71 24.41 -28.56
CA PHE A 106 -4.87 25.44 -27.53
C PHE A 106 -6.00 25.09 -26.54
N TRP A 107 -7.17 24.72 -27.05
CA TRP A 107 -8.29 24.27 -26.21
C TRP A 107 -7.97 22.99 -25.43
N LEU A 108 -7.20 22.09 -26.03
CA LEU A 108 -6.65 20.92 -25.33
C LEU A 108 -5.77 21.34 -24.15
N SER A 109 -4.86 22.29 -24.33
CA SER A 109 -3.97 22.78 -23.27
C SER A 109 -4.72 23.46 -22.11
N ILE A 110 -5.76 24.24 -22.41
CA ILE A 110 -6.64 24.83 -21.38
C ILE A 110 -7.36 23.73 -20.60
N GLY A 111 -7.84 22.70 -21.32
CA GLY A 111 -8.57 21.61 -20.70
C GLY A 111 -7.69 20.73 -19.82
N THR A 112 -6.53 20.31 -20.30
CA THR A 112 -5.57 19.56 -19.48
C THR A 112 -5.03 20.41 -18.32
N GLY A 113 -4.91 21.72 -18.55
CA GLY A 113 -4.49 22.72 -17.58
C GLY A 113 -5.37 22.78 -16.34
N GLY A 114 -6.69 22.88 -16.44
CA GLY A 114 -7.52 22.91 -15.23
C GLY A 114 -7.77 21.54 -14.58
N ILE A 115 -7.78 20.45 -15.37
CA ILE A 115 -8.06 19.10 -14.85
C ILE A 115 -6.90 18.56 -14.01
N ARG A 116 -5.66 18.63 -14.52
CA ARG A 116 -4.48 18.03 -13.86
C ARG A 116 -4.26 18.49 -12.41
N PRO A 117 -4.25 19.80 -12.09
CA PRO A 117 -3.99 20.27 -10.74
C PRO A 117 -5.19 20.08 -9.80
N CYS A 118 -6.42 20.05 -10.31
CA CYS A 118 -7.63 20.04 -9.48
C CYS A 118 -8.18 18.64 -9.23
N SER A 119 -8.02 17.70 -10.16
CA SER A 119 -8.64 16.37 -10.11
C SER A 119 -8.23 15.56 -8.88
N ILE A 120 -6.92 15.43 -8.62
CA ILE A 120 -6.40 14.68 -7.48
C ILE A 120 -6.82 15.35 -6.16
N PRO A 121 -6.59 16.66 -5.92
CA PRO A 121 -7.05 17.31 -4.70
C PRO A 121 -8.57 17.23 -4.51
N PHE A 122 -9.37 17.40 -5.57
CA PHE A 122 -10.82 17.31 -5.48
C PHE A 122 -11.30 15.91 -5.09
N ALA A 123 -10.62 14.86 -5.59
CA ALA A 123 -10.90 13.49 -5.17
C ALA A 123 -10.50 13.25 -3.71
N VAL A 124 -9.40 13.86 -3.24
CA VAL A 124 -8.99 13.79 -1.83
C VAL A 124 -9.96 14.54 -0.92
N ASP A 125 -10.51 15.68 -1.36
CA ASP A 125 -11.50 16.46 -0.62
C ASP A 125 -12.81 15.70 -0.36
N GLN A 126 -13.04 14.58 -1.07
CA GLN A 126 -14.20 13.70 -0.82
C GLN A 126 -14.04 12.85 0.44
N PHE A 127 -12.84 12.81 1.01
CA PHE A 127 -12.54 12.08 2.24
C PHE A 127 -12.41 13.06 3.40
N ASP A 128 -13.08 12.77 4.51
CA ASP A 128 -12.89 13.54 5.74
C ASP A 128 -11.56 13.15 6.39
N LEU A 129 -10.54 13.99 6.17
CA LEU A 129 -9.18 13.76 6.66
C LEU A 129 -9.04 13.88 8.18
N THR A 130 -10.04 14.42 8.89
CA THR A 130 -10.03 14.43 10.36
C THR A 130 -10.26 13.02 10.91
N THR A 131 -11.09 12.23 10.21
CA THR A 131 -11.37 10.83 10.53
C THR A 131 -10.24 9.90 10.10
N ALA A 132 -10.09 8.77 10.80
CA ALA A 132 -9.13 7.74 10.42
C ALA A 132 -9.54 7.05 9.10
N GLU A 133 -10.84 6.84 8.90
CA GLU A 133 -11.42 6.23 7.70
C GLU A 133 -11.16 7.08 6.44
N GLY A 134 -11.41 8.39 6.50
CA GLY A 134 -11.14 9.28 5.37
C GLY A 134 -9.65 9.34 5.00
N ARG A 135 -8.74 9.33 5.99
CA ARG A 135 -7.29 9.27 5.73
C ARG A 135 -6.85 7.97 5.06
N GLN A 136 -7.40 6.83 5.49
CA GLN A 136 -7.13 5.54 4.85
C GLN A 136 -7.68 5.50 3.42
N GLY A 137 -8.92 5.99 3.22
CA GLY A 137 -9.55 6.11 1.91
C GLY A 137 -8.73 6.94 0.91
N SER A 138 -8.22 8.09 1.35
CA SER A 138 -7.33 8.94 0.54
C SER A 138 -6.04 8.23 0.15
N SER A 139 -5.39 7.50 1.07
CA SER A 139 -4.16 6.77 0.75
C SER A 139 -4.38 5.66 -0.27
N SER A 140 -5.45 4.87 -0.13
CA SER A 140 -5.80 3.82 -1.09
C SER A 140 -6.14 4.39 -2.47
N PHE A 141 -6.79 5.56 -2.52
CA PHE A 141 -7.05 6.28 -3.76
C PHE A 141 -5.75 6.61 -4.51
N TYR A 142 -4.73 7.13 -3.84
CA TYR A 142 -3.44 7.45 -4.47
C TYR A 142 -2.78 6.22 -5.10
N THR A 143 -2.70 5.10 -4.38
CA THR A 143 -2.11 3.86 -4.92
C THR A 143 -2.86 3.38 -6.15
N LEU A 144 -4.20 3.30 -6.07
CA LEU A 144 -5.04 2.86 -7.18
C LEU A 144 -4.89 3.79 -8.40
N TYR A 145 -4.88 5.10 -8.17
CA TYR A 145 -4.74 6.11 -9.23
C TYR A 145 -3.42 5.94 -9.99
N TYR A 146 -2.29 5.84 -9.28
CA TYR A 146 -0.98 5.73 -9.94
C TYR A 146 -0.76 4.39 -10.64
N THR A 147 -1.24 3.28 -10.07
CA THR A 147 -1.19 1.96 -10.73
C THR A 147 -2.03 1.97 -12.01
N THR A 148 -3.25 2.49 -11.94
CA THR A 148 -4.15 2.59 -13.11
C THR A 148 -3.54 3.47 -14.20
N GLN A 149 -2.97 4.62 -13.82
CA GLN A 149 -2.33 5.54 -14.75
C GLN A 149 -1.15 4.89 -15.50
N THR A 150 -0.35 4.07 -14.81
CA THR A 150 0.80 3.37 -15.41
C THR A 150 0.35 2.34 -16.44
N LEU A 151 -0.70 1.58 -16.13
CA LEU A 151 -1.30 0.62 -17.06
C LEU A 151 -1.88 1.32 -18.30
N ILE A 152 -2.62 2.42 -18.10
CA ILE A 152 -3.20 3.22 -19.19
C ILE A 152 -2.11 3.83 -20.08
N LEU A 153 -1.00 4.31 -19.51
CA LEU A 153 0.14 4.82 -20.27
C LEU A 153 0.73 3.75 -21.20
N LEU A 154 0.88 2.51 -20.73
CA LEU A 154 1.38 1.40 -21.54
C LEU A 154 0.41 1.05 -22.69
N ILE A 155 -0.90 1.00 -22.40
CA ILE A 155 -1.93 0.76 -23.43
C ILE A 155 -1.93 1.88 -24.47
N ASN A 156 -1.80 3.13 -24.05
CA ASN A 156 -1.76 4.29 -24.95
C ASN A 156 -0.53 4.30 -25.86
N GLN A 157 0.62 3.82 -25.39
CA GLN A 157 1.86 3.77 -26.18
C GLN A 157 1.94 2.55 -27.11
N THR A 158 1.02 1.59 -26.97
CA THR A 158 0.99 0.36 -27.78
C THR A 158 -0.26 0.31 -28.64
N LEU A 159 -1.41 0.03 -28.03
CA LEU A 159 -2.69 -0.19 -28.71
C LEU A 159 -3.20 1.08 -29.40
N LEU A 160 -3.15 2.24 -28.74
CA LEU A 160 -3.65 3.47 -29.35
C LEU A 160 -2.76 3.95 -30.51
N VAL A 161 -1.44 3.80 -30.39
CA VAL A 161 -0.49 4.11 -31.47
C VAL A 161 -0.71 3.16 -32.66
N TYR A 162 -0.94 1.87 -32.40
CA TYR A 162 -1.29 0.88 -33.43
C TYR A 162 -2.56 1.29 -34.19
N ILE A 163 -3.63 1.68 -33.49
CA ILE A 163 -4.88 2.15 -34.12
C ILE A 163 -4.62 3.39 -34.98
N GLN A 164 -3.82 4.33 -34.48
CA GLN A 164 -3.49 5.57 -35.19
C GLN A 164 -2.69 5.33 -36.48
N ASP A 165 -1.67 4.48 -36.43
CA ASP A 165 -0.76 4.26 -37.56
C ASP A 165 -1.25 3.20 -38.56
N SER A 166 -1.90 2.13 -38.09
CA SER A 166 -2.27 0.97 -38.93
C SER A 166 -3.74 0.93 -39.32
N VAL A 167 -4.64 1.54 -38.55
CA VAL A 167 -6.09 1.47 -38.81
C VAL A 167 -6.59 2.80 -39.38
N SER A 168 -6.56 3.87 -38.58
CA SER A 168 -7.00 5.21 -39.00
C SER A 168 -6.69 6.25 -37.91
N TRP A 169 -6.12 7.39 -38.33
CA TRP A 169 -5.95 8.57 -37.47
C TRP A 169 -7.27 9.09 -36.91
N THR A 170 -8.35 9.02 -37.69
CA THR A 170 -9.68 9.49 -37.32
C THR A 170 -10.23 8.67 -36.14
N LEU A 171 -10.14 7.34 -36.20
CA LEU A 171 -10.50 6.46 -35.09
C LEU A 171 -9.61 6.68 -33.88
N GLY A 172 -8.31 6.88 -34.09
CA GLY A 172 -7.33 7.13 -33.04
C GLY A 172 -7.55 8.45 -32.26
N PHE A 173 -8.18 9.46 -32.86
CA PHE A 173 -8.58 10.69 -32.17
C PHE A 173 -10.03 10.70 -31.70
N ALA A 174 -10.92 9.95 -32.35
CA ALA A 174 -12.31 9.79 -31.93
C ALA A 174 -12.43 9.05 -30.59
N LEU A 175 -11.63 8.01 -30.38
CA LEU A 175 -11.72 7.14 -29.20
C LEU A 175 -11.45 7.88 -27.87
N PRO A 176 -10.39 8.73 -27.75
CA PRO A 176 -10.24 9.63 -26.60
C PRO A 176 -11.39 10.64 -26.44
N SER A 177 -11.95 11.14 -27.54
CA SER A 177 -13.07 12.10 -27.50
C SER A 177 -14.32 11.47 -26.90
N VAL A 178 -14.65 10.24 -27.31
CA VAL A 178 -15.79 9.46 -26.77
C VAL A 178 -15.59 9.21 -25.27
N PHE A 179 -14.38 8.80 -24.85
CA PHE A 179 -14.10 8.62 -23.43
C PHE A 179 -14.18 9.91 -22.62
N MET A 180 -13.80 11.06 -23.19
CA MET A 180 -13.96 12.35 -22.53
C MET A 180 -15.44 12.71 -22.35
N VAL A 181 -16.31 12.46 -23.34
CA VAL A 181 -17.76 12.64 -23.20
C VAL A 181 -18.31 11.77 -22.07
N ILE A 182 -17.95 10.49 -22.06
CA ILE A 182 -18.34 9.55 -21.00
C ILE A 182 -17.87 10.07 -19.63
N SER A 183 -16.61 10.53 -19.53
CA SER A 183 -16.05 11.08 -18.30
C SER A 183 -16.80 12.32 -17.81
N ILE A 184 -17.18 13.24 -18.71
CA ILE A 184 -17.96 14.44 -18.34
C ILE A 184 -19.34 14.03 -17.81
N VAL A 185 -20.02 13.10 -18.48
CA VAL A 185 -21.34 12.61 -18.05
C VAL A 185 -21.27 11.99 -16.65
N PHE A 186 -20.29 11.11 -16.41
CA PHE A 186 -20.10 10.49 -15.09
C PHE A 186 -19.73 11.51 -14.01
N PHE A 187 -18.85 12.46 -14.32
CA PHE A 187 -18.42 13.48 -13.36
C PHE A 187 -19.57 14.42 -12.99
N VAL A 188 -20.34 14.91 -13.97
CA VAL A 188 -21.50 15.80 -13.71
C VAL A 188 -22.65 15.03 -13.02
N ALA A 189 -22.84 13.75 -13.33
CA ALA A 189 -23.81 12.91 -12.62
C ALA A 189 -23.52 12.80 -11.11
N GLY A 190 -22.24 12.94 -10.71
CA GLY A 190 -21.79 12.94 -9.32
C GLY A 190 -22.05 14.23 -8.53
N THR A 191 -22.56 15.30 -9.17
CA THR A 191 -22.77 16.62 -8.53
C THR A 191 -23.54 16.58 -7.20
N LYS A 192 -24.52 15.69 -7.06
CA LYS A 192 -25.31 15.56 -5.81
C LYS A 192 -24.58 14.79 -4.70
N VAL A 193 -23.47 14.14 -5.02
CA VAL A 193 -22.72 13.28 -4.10
C VAL A 193 -21.44 13.96 -3.62
N TYR A 194 -20.92 14.94 -4.35
CA TYR A 194 -19.64 15.56 -4.03
C TYR A 194 -19.70 16.51 -2.83
N SER A 195 -18.62 16.48 -2.05
CA SER A 195 -18.29 17.49 -1.05
C SER A 195 -17.50 18.63 -1.69
N TYR A 196 -17.83 19.87 -1.32
CA TYR A 196 -17.27 21.08 -1.90
C TYR A 196 -16.48 21.86 -0.86
N VAL A 197 -15.19 22.07 -1.11
CA VAL A 197 -14.32 22.92 -0.30
C VAL A 197 -14.34 24.34 -0.87
N LYS A 198 -14.52 25.33 0.01
CA LYS A 198 -14.51 26.75 -0.38
C LYS A 198 -13.08 27.19 -0.72
N PRO A 199 -12.90 28.10 -1.69
CA PRO A 199 -11.57 28.64 -2.00
C PRO A 199 -11.05 29.50 -0.83
N GLU A 200 -9.92 29.13 -0.22
CA GLU A 200 -9.29 29.85 0.90
C GLU A 200 -8.20 30.84 0.43
N GLY A 201 -8.02 30.98 -0.89
CA GLY A 201 -6.99 31.81 -1.52
C GLY A 201 -5.75 31.03 -1.91
N SER A 202 -4.98 31.57 -2.86
CA SER A 202 -3.83 30.85 -3.41
C SER A 202 -2.56 31.01 -2.56
N ASN A 203 -1.81 29.92 -2.36
CA ASN A 203 -0.48 29.95 -1.76
C ASN A 203 0.50 30.86 -2.54
N PHE A 204 0.30 31.05 -3.86
CA PHE A 204 1.05 32.03 -4.65
C PHE A 204 0.82 33.47 -4.17
N SER A 205 -0.39 33.77 -3.67
CA SER A 205 -0.68 35.06 -3.04
C SER A 205 0.10 35.24 -1.75
N SER A 206 0.30 34.18 -0.95
CA SER A 206 1.13 34.23 0.26
C SER A 206 2.59 34.60 -0.05
N ILE A 207 3.20 33.95 -1.05
CA ILE A 207 4.56 34.26 -1.51
C ILE A 207 4.65 35.71 -2.01
N ALA A 208 3.69 36.14 -2.83
CA ALA A 208 3.65 37.50 -3.36
C ALA A 208 3.51 38.55 -2.24
N LYS A 209 2.66 38.29 -1.24
CA LYS A 209 2.46 39.15 -0.07
C LYS A 209 3.76 39.33 0.72
N VAL A 210 4.49 38.24 1.00
CA VAL A 210 5.78 38.30 1.70
C VAL A 210 6.80 39.12 0.93
N MET A 211 6.90 38.91 -0.39
CA MET A 211 7.84 39.64 -1.24
C MET A 211 7.51 41.15 -1.32
N VAL A 212 6.22 41.49 -1.48
CA VAL A 212 5.75 42.88 -1.53
C VAL A 212 5.92 43.57 -0.18
N ALA A 213 5.54 42.91 0.92
CA ALA A 213 5.68 43.44 2.27
C ALA A 213 7.16 43.65 2.63
N ALA A 214 8.04 42.70 2.31
CA ALA A 214 9.49 42.83 2.53
C ALA A 214 10.08 43.99 1.72
N GLN A 215 9.64 44.18 0.47
CA GLN A 215 10.07 45.29 -0.38
C GLN A 215 9.59 46.64 0.17
N HIS A 216 8.33 46.72 0.61
CA HIS A 216 7.76 47.94 1.21
C HIS A 216 8.51 48.34 2.49
N LYS A 217 8.86 47.34 3.31
CA LYS A 217 9.59 47.50 4.58
C LYS A 217 11.12 47.45 4.42
N ARG A 218 11.66 47.51 3.19
CA ARG A 218 13.10 47.39 2.91
C ARG A 218 13.94 48.44 3.65
N HIS A 219 13.38 49.63 3.91
CA HIS A 219 14.04 50.74 4.58
C HIS A 219 14.13 50.59 6.12
N LEU A 220 13.35 49.68 6.73
CA LEU A 220 13.36 49.45 8.18
C LEU A 220 14.57 48.60 8.62
N ARG A 221 15.10 48.84 9.82
CA ARG A 221 16.17 48.04 10.43
C ARG A 221 15.57 46.86 11.21
N LEU A 222 16.22 45.70 11.13
CA LEU A 222 15.83 44.50 11.88
C LEU A 222 16.27 44.60 13.34
N PRO A 223 15.44 44.18 14.31
CA PRO A 223 15.85 44.09 15.71
C PRO A 223 17.05 43.13 15.89
N PRO A 224 17.92 43.35 16.90
CA PRO A 224 18.92 42.37 17.32
C PRO A 224 18.24 41.13 17.92
N ALA A 225 18.90 39.96 17.82
CA ALA A 225 18.33 38.65 18.14
C ALA A 225 17.75 38.55 19.58
N ASP A 226 18.35 39.27 20.53
CA ASP A 226 17.97 39.29 21.95
C ASP A 226 16.66 40.07 22.24
N HIS A 227 16.07 40.76 21.25
CA HIS A 227 14.82 41.53 21.36
C HIS A 227 13.79 41.14 20.29
N THR A 228 13.68 39.84 19.98
CA THR A 228 12.76 39.32 18.96
C THR A 228 11.37 38.95 19.49
N GLN A 229 11.20 38.75 20.80
CA GLN A 229 9.89 38.54 21.43
C GLN A 229 9.09 39.86 21.45
N GLY A 230 8.04 39.93 20.64
CA GLY A 230 7.10 41.06 20.57
C GLY A 230 7.31 42.05 19.41
N ALA A 231 8.44 42.01 18.69
CA ALA A 231 8.72 42.89 17.54
C ALA A 231 8.25 42.32 16.19
N LEU A 232 8.00 41.01 16.13
CA LEU A 232 7.55 40.29 14.94
C LEU A 232 6.09 39.84 15.14
N TYR A 233 5.29 39.95 14.08
CA TYR A 233 3.90 39.53 14.09
C TYR A 233 3.80 37.99 14.03
N ASP A 234 3.52 37.40 15.19
CA ASP A 234 3.26 35.97 15.38
C ASP A 234 1.96 35.79 16.19
N PRO A 235 0.79 35.77 15.53
CA PRO A 235 -0.47 35.57 16.23
C PRO A 235 -0.47 34.22 16.97
N LEU A 236 -0.90 34.22 18.24
CA LEU A 236 -1.22 32.99 18.96
C LEU A 236 -2.47 32.42 18.31
N LEU A 237 -2.34 31.28 17.63
CA LEU A 237 -3.50 30.54 17.12
C LEU A 237 -4.30 30.01 18.32
N GLU A 238 -5.31 30.75 18.75
CA GLU A 238 -6.45 30.15 19.45
C GLU A 238 -7.27 29.37 18.42
N THR A 239 -7.59 28.11 18.75
CA THR A 239 -8.41 27.11 18.04
C THR A 239 -7.69 26.10 17.10
N ASN A 240 -7.63 24.87 17.62
CA ASN A 240 -7.76 23.54 16.98
C ASN A 240 -6.83 23.00 15.88
N ASP A 241 -5.86 23.72 15.32
CA ASP A 241 -4.93 23.10 14.36
C ASP A 241 -3.50 22.93 14.89
N SER A 242 -3.09 21.67 14.94
CA SER A 242 -1.77 21.18 15.31
C SER A 242 -0.71 21.46 14.22
N GLU A 243 -0.47 22.73 13.89
CA GLU A 243 0.67 23.13 13.05
C GLU A 243 1.90 23.46 13.90
N VAL A 244 2.99 22.72 13.68
CA VAL A 244 4.29 22.93 14.33
C VAL A 244 4.89 24.24 13.80
N LYS A 245 5.06 25.25 14.66
CA LYS A 245 5.71 26.51 14.28
C LYS A 245 7.14 26.28 13.78
N LEU A 246 7.45 26.80 12.59
CA LEU A 246 8.82 26.83 12.06
C LEU A 246 9.68 27.81 12.89
N PRO A 247 10.88 27.41 13.35
CA PRO A 247 11.76 28.32 14.08
C PRO A 247 12.26 29.42 13.15
N LEU A 248 12.35 30.65 13.66
CA LEU A 248 12.89 31.80 12.93
C LEU A 248 14.35 31.53 12.53
N THR A 249 14.69 31.72 11.25
CA THR A 249 16.06 31.52 10.73
C THR A 249 16.73 32.84 10.32
N ASP A 250 18.06 32.90 10.41
CA ASP A 250 18.85 34.06 9.97
C ASP A 250 19.13 34.10 8.46
N ASP A 251 18.87 33.00 7.76
CA ASP A 251 19.01 32.93 6.31
C ASP A 251 17.96 33.81 5.61
N TYR A 252 18.35 34.49 4.52
CA TYR A 252 17.51 35.46 3.82
C TYR A 252 16.86 36.49 4.76
N ARG A 253 17.66 37.03 5.71
CA ARG A 253 17.22 37.95 6.77
C ARG A 253 16.41 39.16 6.28
N CYS A 254 16.58 39.59 5.03
CA CYS A 254 15.78 40.66 4.44
C CYS A 254 14.28 40.36 4.41
N LEU A 255 13.88 39.09 4.31
CA LEU A 255 12.47 38.69 4.29
C LEU A 255 11.81 38.76 5.67
N ASN A 256 12.59 38.69 6.76
CA ASN A 256 12.08 38.92 8.12
C ASN A 256 11.45 40.30 8.28
N LYS A 257 11.79 41.26 7.41
CA LYS A 257 11.18 42.59 7.40
C LYS A 257 9.68 42.57 7.11
N ALA A 258 9.18 41.56 6.39
CA ALA A 258 7.76 41.41 6.10
C ALA A 258 6.92 41.15 7.36
N ALA A 259 7.52 40.59 8.40
CA ALA A 259 6.86 40.26 9.67
C ALA A 259 7.08 41.32 10.76
N ILE A 260 7.82 42.41 10.49
CA ILE A 260 8.02 43.49 11.48
C ILE A 260 6.70 44.20 11.74
N LEU A 261 6.32 44.30 13.01
CA LEU A 261 5.15 45.03 13.44
C LEU A 261 5.43 46.55 13.44
N VAL A 262 4.64 47.33 12.71
CA VAL A 262 4.68 48.80 12.70
C VAL A 262 3.37 49.34 13.30
N GLU A 263 3.41 50.48 13.97
CA GLU A 263 2.23 51.13 14.57
C GLU A 263 1.08 51.27 13.56
N ASN A 264 -0.17 51.07 14.04
CA ASN A 264 -1.41 51.13 13.26
C ASN A 264 -1.65 50.01 12.21
N GLU A 265 -0.87 48.94 12.15
CA GLU A 265 -1.09 47.82 11.20
C GLU A 265 -2.04 46.71 11.71
N LEU A 266 -2.46 46.78 12.98
CA LEU A 266 -3.41 45.85 13.61
C LEU A 266 -4.79 46.48 13.76
N ASN A 267 -5.85 45.67 13.66
CA ASN A 267 -7.20 45.99 14.12
C ASN A 267 -7.26 45.96 15.65
N ASN A 268 -8.33 46.50 16.23
CA ASN A 268 -8.57 46.47 17.67
C ASN A 268 -8.63 45.04 18.23
N ASP A 269 -8.97 44.05 17.38
CA ASP A 269 -9.06 42.62 17.71
C ASP A 269 -7.71 41.88 17.58
N GLY A 270 -6.60 42.58 17.29
CA GLY A 270 -5.28 41.97 17.10
C GLY A 270 -5.06 41.29 15.73
N SER A 271 -6.05 41.32 14.83
CA SER A 271 -5.90 40.85 13.43
C SER A 271 -5.23 41.91 12.55
N ARG A 272 -4.38 41.51 11.60
CA ARG A 272 -3.75 42.44 10.61
C ARG A 272 -4.76 43.20 9.73
N LYS A 273 -4.50 44.49 9.45
CA LYS A 273 -5.31 45.34 8.54
C LYS A 273 -5.12 45.03 7.06
N ASP A 274 -3.87 44.88 6.62
CA ASP A 274 -3.53 44.65 5.21
C ASP A 274 -2.54 43.48 5.07
N PRO A 275 -2.96 42.36 4.46
CA PRO A 275 -2.10 41.20 4.20
C PRO A 275 -0.89 41.49 3.29
N TRP A 276 -0.90 42.58 2.52
CA TRP A 276 0.22 42.97 1.63
C TRP A 276 1.28 43.84 2.32
N ARG A 277 1.02 44.31 3.54
CA ARG A 277 1.96 45.10 4.35
C ARG A 277 2.52 44.34 5.56
N LEU A 278 1.75 43.40 6.13
CA LEU A 278 2.15 42.63 7.31
C LEU A 278 1.90 41.12 7.14
N CYS A 279 2.97 40.33 7.22
CA CYS A 279 2.95 38.86 7.10
C CYS A 279 3.27 38.18 8.44
N THR A 280 2.84 36.93 8.61
CA THR A 280 3.20 36.14 9.80
C THR A 280 4.62 35.60 9.69
N VAL A 281 5.27 35.33 10.83
CA VAL A 281 6.60 34.69 10.86
C VAL A 281 6.59 33.34 10.12
N GLN A 282 5.53 32.55 10.29
CA GLN A 282 5.34 31.29 9.56
C GLN A 282 5.34 31.48 8.04
N GLN A 283 4.57 32.44 7.51
CA GLN A 283 4.55 32.75 6.08
C GLN A 283 5.93 33.16 5.54
N VAL A 284 6.71 33.88 6.33
CA VAL A 284 8.07 34.30 5.95
C VAL A 284 9.02 33.11 5.90
N GLU A 285 9.01 32.25 6.91
CA GLU A 285 9.90 31.07 6.97
C GLU A 285 9.57 30.04 5.89
N GLU A 286 8.28 29.89 5.55
CA GLU A 286 7.84 29.06 4.42
C GLU A 286 8.43 29.54 3.09
N VAL A 287 8.42 30.86 2.83
CA VAL A 287 9.02 31.45 1.61
C VAL A 287 10.54 31.29 1.58
N LYS A 288 11.21 31.47 2.71
CA LYS A 288 12.66 31.25 2.81
C LYS A 288 13.05 29.81 2.52
N CYS A 289 12.28 28.86 3.04
CA CYS A 289 12.47 27.45 2.78
C CYS A 289 12.39 27.17 1.27
N LEU A 290 11.36 27.68 0.60
CA LEU A 290 11.22 27.57 -0.85
C LEU A 290 12.43 28.14 -1.61
N LEU A 291 12.92 29.32 -1.22
CA LEU A 291 14.08 29.97 -1.85
C LEU A 291 15.38 29.18 -1.70
N LYS A 292 15.56 28.43 -0.61
CA LYS A 292 16.73 27.55 -0.42
C LYS A 292 16.78 26.40 -1.41
N ILE A 293 15.62 25.91 -1.85
CA ILE A 293 15.49 24.75 -2.74
C ILE A 293 15.54 25.17 -4.23
N MET A 294 15.24 26.43 -4.55
CA MET A 294 15.19 26.97 -5.93
C MET A 294 16.48 26.81 -6.77
N PRO A 295 17.71 26.96 -6.25
CA PRO A 295 18.91 26.75 -7.05
C PRO A 295 19.02 25.32 -7.59
N VAL A 296 18.63 24.31 -6.79
CA VAL A 296 18.57 22.91 -7.23
C VAL A 296 17.45 22.72 -8.25
N PHE A 297 16.31 23.40 -8.09
CA PHE A 297 15.19 23.38 -9.04
C PHE A 297 15.58 23.81 -10.45
N ILE A 298 16.34 24.90 -10.58
CA ILE A 298 16.77 25.42 -11.88
C ILE A 298 17.57 24.36 -12.65
N THR A 299 18.38 23.56 -11.93
CA THR A 299 19.22 22.53 -12.57
C THR A 299 18.40 21.40 -13.21
N SER A 300 17.18 21.13 -12.71
CA SER A 300 16.26 20.15 -13.29
C SER A 300 15.75 20.56 -14.68
N ILE A 301 15.70 21.86 -15.00
CA ILE A 301 15.19 22.36 -16.29
C ILE A 301 16.03 21.80 -17.44
N ILE A 302 17.36 21.87 -17.32
CA ILE A 302 18.27 21.42 -18.39
C ILE A 302 18.29 19.88 -18.48
N VAL A 303 18.15 19.15 -17.38
CA VAL A 303 18.14 17.68 -17.39
C VAL A 303 16.92 17.08 -18.09
N ASN A 304 15.80 17.81 -18.07
CA ASN A 304 14.58 17.37 -18.75
C ASN A 304 14.62 17.60 -20.27
N ILE A 305 15.60 18.36 -20.80
CA ILE A 305 15.75 18.59 -22.24
C ILE A 305 15.94 17.26 -23.02
N PRO A 306 16.92 16.39 -22.68
CA PRO A 306 17.07 15.07 -23.30
C PRO A 306 15.77 14.26 -23.40
N ILE A 307 14.93 14.32 -22.36
CA ILE A 307 13.68 13.57 -22.26
C ILE A 307 12.67 14.07 -23.29
N GLY A 308 12.51 15.39 -23.39
CA GLY A 308 11.63 15.99 -24.39
C GLY A 308 12.12 15.76 -25.82
N GLN A 309 13.43 15.75 -26.05
CA GLN A 309 14.01 15.61 -27.38
C GLN A 309 13.96 14.18 -27.92
N GLN A 310 14.12 13.17 -27.07
CA GLN A 310 13.98 11.76 -27.51
C GLN A 310 12.55 11.41 -27.93
N ALA A 311 11.53 12.09 -27.39
CA ALA A 311 10.15 11.89 -27.85
C ALA A 311 9.94 12.29 -29.33
N ILE A 312 10.88 13.05 -29.91
CA ILE A 312 10.78 13.61 -31.26
C ILE A 312 11.84 12.97 -32.17
N PHE A 313 13.13 13.26 -31.90
CA PHE A 313 14.21 12.90 -32.80
C PHE A 313 14.42 11.39 -32.90
N ALA A 314 14.20 10.64 -31.82
CA ALA A 314 14.34 9.18 -31.86
C ALA A 314 13.22 8.49 -32.64
N VAL A 315 12.01 9.08 -32.68
CA VAL A 315 10.92 8.58 -33.54
C VAL A 315 11.30 8.76 -35.01
N SER A 316 11.89 9.90 -35.36
CA SER A 316 12.39 10.15 -36.72
C SER A 316 13.56 9.26 -37.10
N GLN A 317 14.48 8.97 -36.17
CA GLN A 317 15.52 7.96 -36.37
C GLN A 317 14.89 6.59 -36.65
N ALA A 318 13.90 6.18 -35.86
CA ALA A 318 13.21 4.90 -36.02
C ALA A 318 12.48 4.78 -37.36
N LEU A 319 11.96 5.88 -37.93
CA LEU A 319 11.34 5.89 -39.28
C LEU A 319 12.34 5.57 -40.40
N LYS A 320 13.66 5.74 -40.18
CA LYS A 320 14.73 5.44 -41.15
C LYS A 320 15.62 4.27 -40.72
N MET A 321 15.11 3.40 -39.86
CA MET A 321 15.76 2.17 -39.40
C MET A 321 14.88 0.94 -39.70
N ASP A 322 15.45 -0.25 -39.67
CA ASP A 322 14.69 -1.49 -39.81
C ASP A 322 13.88 -1.76 -38.54
N ARG A 323 12.55 -1.78 -38.66
CA ARG A 323 11.61 -1.93 -37.54
C ARG A 323 11.08 -3.35 -37.39
N ASN A 324 11.51 -4.28 -38.23
CA ASN A 324 11.08 -5.68 -38.16
C ASN A 324 11.73 -6.39 -36.98
N LEU A 325 10.90 -7.08 -36.19
CA LEU A 325 11.31 -7.91 -35.06
C LEU A 325 10.92 -9.36 -35.37
N GLY A 326 11.76 -10.01 -36.18
CA GLY A 326 11.46 -11.29 -36.80
C GLY A 326 10.68 -11.15 -38.11
N ALA A 327 10.08 -12.25 -38.59
CA ALA A 327 9.45 -12.29 -39.92
C ALA A 327 8.02 -11.69 -39.97
N ASN A 328 7.32 -11.60 -38.83
CA ASN A 328 5.86 -11.34 -38.81
C ASN A 328 5.45 -10.11 -38.00
N PHE A 329 6.40 -9.35 -37.43
CA PHE A 329 6.07 -8.25 -36.52
C PHE A 329 6.94 -7.02 -36.79
N GLU A 330 6.30 -5.89 -37.09
CA GLU A 330 6.95 -4.60 -37.29
C GLU A 330 6.57 -3.65 -36.14
N ILE A 331 7.58 -3.02 -35.52
CA ILE A 331 7.36 -2.02 -34.47
C ILE A 331 6.97 -0.67 -35.10
N HIS A 332 5.86 -0.08 -34.64
CA HIS A 332 5.50 1.30 -35.00
C HIS A 332 6.52 2.30 -34.45
N ALA A 333 6.93 3.27 -35.27
CA ALA A 333 7.98 4.22 -34.91
C ALA A 333 7.61 5.08 -33.68
N GLY A 334 6.34 5.45 -33.52
CA GLY A 334 5.85 6.16 -32.33
C GLY A 334 5.92 5.34 -31.04
N SER A 335 6.00 4.02 -31.14
CA SER A 335 6.03 3.09 -29.99
C SER A 335 7.43 2.82 -29.44
N VAL A 336 8.49 3.39 -30.03
CA VAL A 336 9.88 3.14 -29.58
C VAL A 336 10.12 3.65 -28.14
N ASN A 337 9.37 4.66 -27.69
CA ASN A 337 9.39 5.14 -26.30
C ASN A 337 8.96 4.08 -25.27
N VAL A 338 8.29 3.00 -25.68
CA VAL A 338 7.96 1.86 -24.81
C VAL A 338 9.21 1.25 -24.20
N ILE A 339 10.35 1.25 -24.92
CA ILE A 339 11.62 0.75 -24.41
C ILE A 339 12.05 1.48 -23.14
N MET A 340 11.89 2.81 -23.11
CA MET A 340 12.17 3.62 -21.91
C MET A 340 11.22 3.25 -20.76
N MET A 341 9.92 3.10 -21.04
CA MET A 341 8.93 2.74 -20.01
C MET A 341 9.18 1.36 -19.40
N LEU A 342 9.48 0.36 -20.23
CA LEU A 342 9.85 -0.98 -19.77
C LEU A 342 11.15 -0.94 -18.97
N SER A 343 12.14 -0.15 -19.41
CA SER A 343 13.40 0.04 -18.70
C SER A 343 13.17 0.66 -17.32
N ILE A 344 12.29 1.65 -17.18
CA ILE A 344 11.88 2.21 -15.88
C ILE A 344 11.18 1.13 -15.04
N GLY A 345 10.23 0.40 -15.61
CA GLY A 345 9.45 -0.63 -14.91
C GLY A 345 10.29 -1.81 -14.41
N VAL A 346 11.40 -2.13 -15.09
CA VAL A 346 12.36 -3.16 -14.67
C VAL A 346 13.41 -2.59 -13.72
N PHE A 347 13.95 -1.40 -14.02
CA PHE A 347 15.04 -0.82 -13.26
C PHE A 347 14.59 -0.31 -11.89
N LEU A 348 13.41 0.31 -11.78
CA LEU A 348 12.96 0.89 -10.51
C LEU A 348 12.84 -0.19 -9.41
N PRO A 349 12.19 -1.35 -9.62
CA PRO A 349 12.21 -2.44 -8.64
C PRO A 349 13.61 -2.98 -8.36
N ILE A 350 14.47 -3.13 -9.38
CA ILE A 350 15.87 -3.58 -9.19
C ILE A 350 16.65 -2.56 -8.36
N TYR A 351 16.45 -1.27 -8.59
CA TYR A 351 17.10 -0.22 -7.84
C TYR A 351 16.63 -0.23 -6.39
N ASP A 352 15.32 -0.27 -6.15
CA ASP A 352 14.75 -0.20 -4.80
C ASP A 352 14.99 -1.48 -3.98
N GLU A 353 14.92 -2.67 -4.60
CA GLU A 353 15.03 -3.97 -3.90
C GLU A 353 16.46 -4.52 -3.86
N ILE A 354 17.34 -4.17 -4.81
CA ILE A 354 18.68 -4.76 -4.96
C ILE A 354 19.78 -3.72 -4.80
N ILE A 355 19.78 -2.67 -5.62
CA ILE A 355 20.90 -1.72 -5.70
C ILE A 355 20.95 -0.78 -4.49
N ALA A 356 19.81 -0.20 -4.11
CA ALA A 356 19.72 0.73 -2.98
C ALA A 356 20.06 0.04 -1.66
N PRO A 357 19.54 -1.16 -1.33
CA PRO A 357 19.94 -1.89 -0.12
C PRO A 357 21.41 -2.29 -0.12
N ALA A 358 21.96 -2.68 -1.29
CA ALA A 358 23.39 -2.97 -1.42
C ALA A 358 24.26 -1.73 -1.18
N LEU A 359 23.94 -0.60 -1.81
CA LEU A 359 24.63 0.69 -1.60
C LEU A 359 24.51 1.16 -0.16
N GLU A 360 23.35 0.99 0.47
CA GLU A 360 23.11 1.34 1.87
C GLU A 360 24.04 0.61 2.84
N LYS A 361 24.39 -0.64 2.51
CA LYS A 361 25.32 -1.47 3.28
C LYS A 361 26.75 -0.93 3.18
N PHE A 362 27.14 -0.38 2.03
CA PHE A 362 28.47 0.19 1.81
C PHE A 362 28.61 1.64 2.31
N THR A 363 27.67 2.53 2.00
CA THR A 363 27.79 3.98 2.24
C THR A 363 27.34 4.41 3.64
N LYS A 364 26.68 3.51 4.37
CA LYS A 364 26.09 3.78 5.69
C LYS A 364 25.01 4.87 5.75
N GLN A 365 24.53 5.37 4.62
CA GLN A 365 23.48 6.41 4.49
C GLN A 365 22.15 5.83 4.01
N GLU A 366 21.03 6.40 4.45
CA GLU A 366 19.68 5.97 4.06
C GLU A 366 19.50 5.97 2.52
N ARG A 367 18.94 4.87 1.97
CA ARG A 367 18.78 4.60 0.51
C ARG A 367 20.08 4.43 -0.29
N GLY A 368 21.23 4.37 0.37
CA GLY A 368 22.54 4.15 -0.26
C GLY A 368 23.13 5.40 -0.91
N LEU A 369 22.33 6.14 -1.67
CA LEU A 369 22.67 7.46 -2.22
C LEU A 369 21.78 8.52 -1.61
N THR A 370 22.36 9.64 -1.19
CA THR A 370 21.57 10.83 -0.81
C THR A 370 20.73 11.31 -1.99
N THR A 371 19.59 11.97 -1.75
CA THR A 371 18.70 12.46 -2.83
C THR A 371 19.45 13.37 -3.80
N LEU A 372 20.35 14.24 -3.32
CA LEU A 372 21.24 15.05 -4.18
C LEU A 372 22.24 14.20 -4.98
N GLN A 373 22.85 13.16 -4.40
CA GLN A 373 23.75 12.26 -5.16
C GLN A 373 22.98 11.50 -6.25
N ARG A 374 21.75 11.08 -5.95
CA ARG A 374 20.87 10.42 -6.92
C ARG A 374 20.54 11.37 -8.07
N ILE A 375 20.16 12.62 -7.76
CA ILE A 375 19.96 13.65 -8.78
C ILE A 375 21.22 13.79 -9.64
N GLY A 376 22.40 13.96 -9.03
CA GLY A 376 23.67 14.08 -9.76
C GLY A 376 23.99 12.89 -10.67
N LEU A 377 23.67 11.66 -10.25
CA LEU A 377 23.80 10.46 -11.09
C LEU A 377 22.85 10.52 -12.30
N GLY A 378 21.63 11.00 -12.10
CA GLY A 378 20.67 11.21 -13.19
C GLY A 378 21.15 12.23 -14.22
N HIS A 379 21.74 13.35 -13.79
CA HIS A 379 22.40 14.31 -14.68
C HIS A 379 23.48 13.63 -15.55
N ALA A 380 24.32 12.79 -14.94
CA ALA A 380 25.36 12.05 -15.66
C ALA A 380 24.77 11.06 -16.69
N CYS A 381 23.71 10.33 -16.33
CA CYS A 381 23.00 9.44 -17.24
C CYS A 381 22.37 10.19 -18.43
N GLY A 382 21.82 11.38 -18.19
CA GLY A 382 21.27 12.25 -19.25
C GLY A 382 22.34 12.69 -20.25
N ILE A 383 23.52 13.10 -19.76
CA ILE A 383 24.67 13.45 -20.62
C ILE A 383 25.11 12.24 -21.44
N LEU A 384 25.28 11.08 -20.80
CA LEU A 384 25.72 9.86 -21.47
C LEU A 384 24.69 9.39 -22.52
N SER A 385 23.40 9.53 -22.24
CA SER A 385 22.32 9.22 -23.20
C SER A 385 22.45 10.05 -24.47
N MET A 386 22.72 11.37 -24.36
CA MET A 386 22.90 12.23 -25.53
C MET A 386 24.17 11.91 -26.32
N VAL A 387 25.28 11.60 -25.63
CA VAL A 387 26.52 11.16 -26.30
C VAL A 387 26.29 9.86 -27.06
N VAL A 388 25.64 8.87 -26.45
CA VAL A 388 25.29 7.60 -27.10
C VAL A 388 24.35 7.84 -28.28
N SER A 389 23.37 8.73 -28.15
CA SER A 389 22.45 9.09 -29.24
C SER A 389 23.21 9.68 -30.44
N GLY A 390 24.21 10.53 -30.19
CA GLY A 390 25.10 11.06 -31.24
C GLY A 390 25.92 9.98 -31.93
N VAL A 391 26.51 9.04 -31.18
CA VAL A 391 27.31 7.94 -31.75
C VAL A 391 26.46 6.97 -32.57
N VAL A 392 25.27 6.62 -32.07
CA VAL A 392 24.32 5.77 -32.79
C VAL A 392 23.89 6.46 -34.10
N GLU A 393 23.66 7.76 -34.08
CA GLU A 393 23.29 8.52 -35.28
C GLU A 393 24.40 8.57 -36.32
N ILE A 394 25.66 8.76 -35.92
CA ILE A 394 26.82 8.68 -36.83
C ILE A 394 26.81 7.33 -37.57
N LYS A 395 26.62 6.23 -36.84
CA LYS A 395 26.63 4.88 -37.42
C LYS A 395 25.41 4.60 -38.29
N ARG A 396 24.23 5.04 -37.87
CA ARG A 396 23.00 4.93 -38.65
C ARG A 396 23.13 5.66 -39.98
N ARG A 397 23.62 6.91 -39.96
CA ARG A 397 23.79 7.73 -41.18
C ARG A 397 24.83 7.15 -42.13
N GLU A 398 25.97 6.69 -41.60
CA GLU A 398 27.03 6.04 -42.40
C GLU A 398 26.51 4.80 -43.15
N LEU A 399 25.68 3.99 -42.50
CA LEU A 399 25.03 2.82 -43.11
C LEU A 399 23.93 3.19 -44.12
N ALA A 400 23.16 4.25 -43.84
CA ALA A 400 22.14 4.74 -44.77
C ALA A 400 22.77 5.23 -46.09
N ILE A 401 23.87 5.99 -46.01
CA ILE A 401 24.58 6.53 -47.19
C ILE A 401 25.29 5.43 -47.97
N SER A 402 25.88 4.44 -47.30
CA SER A 402 26.69 3.40 -47.96
C SER A 402 25.89 2.18 -48.45
N LYS A 403 24.80 1.82 -47.77
CA LYS A 403 24.07 0.54 -47.97
C LYS A 403 22.55 0.68 -47.86
N GLY A 404 22.01 1.90 -47.83
CA GLY A 404 20.57 2.13 -47.70
C GLY A 404 19.76 1.57 -48.88
N ALA A 405 18.51 1.17 -48.62
CA ALA A 405 17.55 0.82 -49.67
C ALA A 405 17.13 2.06 -50.50
N SER A 406 16.38 1.86 -51.59
CA SER A 406 15.81 2.95 -52.42
C SER A 406 15.06 4.01 -51.60
N ASP A 407 14.49 3.60 -50.47
CA ASP A 407 13.65 4.44 -49.61
C ASP A 407 14.46 5.20 -48.53
N GLY A 408 15.80 5.04 -48.57
CA GLY A 408 16.75 5.67 -47.63
C GLY A 408 16.72 5.07 -46.22
N VAL A 409 16.21 3.85 -46.04
CA VAL A 409 16.20 3.14 -44.75
C VAL A 409 17.55 2.47 -44.53
N ALA A 410 18.17 2.71 -43.36
CA ALA A 410 19.42 2.06 -42.99
C ALA A 410 19.16 0.58 -42.64
N PRO A 411 20.00 -0.38 -43.09
CA PRO A 411 19.90 -1.80 -42.73
C PRO A 411 20.42 -2.02 -41.29
N MET A 412 19.78 -1.35 -40.33
CA MET A 412 20.13 -1.30 -38.92
C MET A 412 18.85 -1.41 -38.11
N SER A 413 18.77 -2.42 -37.26
CA SER A 413 17.58 -2.65 -36.42
C SER A 413 17.33 -1.47 -35.47
N VAL A 414 16.06 -1.10 -35.30
CA VAL A 414 15.59 -0.09 -34.35
C VAL A 414 16.01 -0.38 -32.91
N LEU A 415 16.33 -1.64 -32.57
CA LEU A 415 16.83 -2.04 -31.25
C LEU A 415 18.16 -1.38 -30.87
N TRP A 416 18.91 -0.84 -31.83
CA TRP A 416 20.11 -0.04 -31.54
C TRP A 416 19.81 1.29 -30.82
N LEU A 417 18.55 1.73 -30.78
CA LEU A 417 18.13 2.86 -29.94
C LEU A 417 17.96 2.45 -28.46
N THR A 418 18.02 1.16 -28.12
CA THR A 418 17.82 0.68 -26.74
C THR A 418 18.80 1.31 -25.73
N PRO A 419 20.13 1.38 -25.99
CA PRO A 419 21.08 1.91 -25.00
C PRO A 419 20.80 3.36 -24.61
N GLN A 420 20.45 4.21 -25.58
CA GLN A 420 20.11 5.63 -25.30
C GLN A 420 18.82 5.76 -24.48
N PHE A 421 17.81 4.90 -24.72
CA PHE A 421 16.55 4.90 -23.96
C PHE A 421 16.70 4.29 -22.56
N MET A 422 17.58 3.29 -22.37
CA MET A 422 17.90 2.75 -21.04
C MET A 422 18.62 3.80 -20.19
N LEU A 423 19.60 4.52 -20.76
CA LEU A 423 20.28 5.61 -20.06
C LEU A 423 19.33 6.77 -19.76
N LEU A 424 18.39 7.07 -20.66
CA LEU A 424 17.37 8.08 -20.41
C LEU A 424 16.37 7.62 -19.32
N ALA A 425 16.03 6.33 -19.29
CA ALA A 425 15.23 5.75 -18.21
C ALA A 425 15.92 5.91 -16.85
N PHE A 426 17.23 5.65 -16.77
CA PHE A 426 18.01 5.89 -15.56
C PHE A 426 18.06 7.38 -15.19
N CYS A 427 18.23 8.27 -16.18
CA CYS A 427 18.11 9.72 -15.98
C CYS A 427 16.75 10.09 -15.35
N HIS A 428 15.64 9.58 -15.90
CA HIS A 428 14.30 9.86 -15.40
C HIS A 428 14.09 9.35 -13.96
N VAL A 429 14.51 8.11 -13.68
CA VAL A 429 14.41 7.53 -12.33
C VAL A 429 15.27 8.31 -11.33
N PHE A 430 16.50 8.65 -11.68
CA PHE A 430 17.41 9.28 -10.73
C PHE A 430 17.23 10.78 -10.58
N ALA A 431 17.06 11.51 -11.68
CA ALA A 431 16.89 12.95 -11.66
C ALA A 431 15.43 13.37 -11.46
N THR A 432 14.48 12.90 -12.27
CA THR A 432 13.09 13.39 -12.20
C THR A 432 12.40 12.95 -10.90
N VAL A 433 12.51 11.67 -10.52
CA VAL A 433 12.00 11.19 -9.22
C VAL A 433 12.83 11.75 -8.07
N GLY A 434 14.16 11.86 -8.23
CA GLY A 434 15.07 12.52 -7.29
C GLY A 434 14.65 13.94 -6.92
N HIS A 435 14.41 14.77 -7.93
CA HIS A 435 13.91 16.13 -7.76
C HIS A 435 12.55 16.13 -7.07
N THR A 436 11.59 15.34 -7.55
CA THR A 436 10.24 15.27 -6.95
C THR A 436 10.30 14.92 -5.46
N GLU A 437 11.13 13.95 -5.09
CA GLU A 437 11.32 13.54 -3.70
C GLU A 437 12.00 14.64 -2.87
N PHE A 438 13.06 15.24 -3.39
CA PHE A 438 13.78 16.33 -2.73
C PHE A 438 12.86 17.54 -2.47
N PHE A 439 12.08 17.97 -3.46
CA PHE A 439 11.14 19.07 -3.30
C PHE A 439 10.05 18.75 -2.26
N ASN A 440 9.49 17.55 -2.28
CA ASN A 440 8.43 17.18 -1.35
C ASN A 440 8.93 16.96 0.08
N ALA A 441 10.14 16.44 0.25
CA ALA A 441 10.73 16.20 1.57
C ALA A 441 11.18 17.50 2.25
N GLU A 442 11.66 18.47 1.47
CA GLU A 442 12.22 19.71 2.00
C GLU A 442 11.19 20.86 2.03
N SER A 443 10.04 20.75 1.35
CA SER A 443 8.99 21.78 1.38
C SER A 443 8.11 21.69 2.64
N PRO A 444 7.72 22.85 3.25
CA PRO A 444 6.76 22.90 4.35
C PRO A 444 5.40 22.29 3.98
N ASP A 445 4.66 21.78 4.96
CA ASP A 445 3.38 21.08 4.77
C ASP A 445 2.35 21.91 3.98
N GLY A 446 2.20 23.20 4.30
CA GLY A 446 1.33 24.12 3.59
C GLY A 446 1.75 24.44 2.14
N LEU A 447 3.01 24.16 1.77
CA LEU A 447 3.57 24.45 0.44
C LEU A 447 3.81 23.20 -0.43
N LYS A 448 3.55 21.98 0.08
CA LYS A 448 3.72 20.74 -0.69
C LYS A 448 2.92 20.70 -2.00
N SER A 449 1.77 21.38 -2.05
CA SER A 449 0.98 21.51 -3.30
C SER A 449 1.70 22.34 -4.38
N ILE A 450 2.44 23.39 -3.99
CA ILE A 450 3.26 24.20 -4.89
C ILE A 450 4.44 23.39 -5.43
N ALA A 451 5.02 22.50 -4.63
CA ALA A 451 6.13 21.66 -5.08
C ALA A 451 5.78 20.83 -6.33
N ASN A 452 4.56 20.26 -6.38
CA ASN A 452 4.06 19.54 -7.56
C ASN A 452 3.79 20.46 -8.76
N ALA A 453 3.33 21.70 -8.52
CA ALA A 453 3.12 22.69 -9.58
C ALA A 453 4.45 23.19 -10.17
N LEU A 454 5.48 23.37 -9.33
CA LEU A 454 6.84 23.70 -9.74
C LEU A 454 7.42 22.60 -10.65
N LEU A 455 7.13 21.32 -10.37
CA LEU A 455 7.55 20.22 -11.24
C LEU A 455 6.96 20.35 -12.67
N CYS A 456 5.68 20.73 -12.80
CA CYS A 456 5.06 20.97 -14.10
C CYS A 456 5.71 22.17 -14.82
N LEU A 457 6.01 23.24 -14.08
CA LEU A 457 6.73 24.40 -14.59
C LEU A 457 8.13 24.01 -15.10
N ASN A 458 8.79 23.07 -14.44
CA ASN A 458 10.09 22.55 -14.86
C ASN A 458 10.05 21.92 -16.26
N ILE A 459 9.07 21.04 -16.49
CA ILE A 459 8.88 20.36 -17.78
C ILE A 459 8.55 21.37 -18.88
N SER A 460 7.73 22.39 -18.58
CA SER A 460 7.46 23.47 -19.54
C SER A 460 8.71 24.28 -19.86
N ALA A 461 9.46 24.71 -18.85
CA ALA A 461 10.67 25.50 -19.04
C ALA A 461 11.69 24.73 -19.88
N ALA A 462 11.83 23.42 -19.63
CA ALA A 462 12.68 22.53 -20.40
C ALA A 462 12.24 22.43 -21.87
N SER A 463 10.93 22.27 -22.12
CA SER A 463 10.38 22.17 -23.48
C SER A 463 10.60 23.45 -24.29
N ASN A 464 10.34 24.63 -23.68
CA ASN A 464 10.59 25.93 -24.30
C ASN A 464 12.07 26.17 -24.57
N LEU A 465 12.93 25.90 -23.58
CA LEU A 465 14.38 26.02 -23.73
C LEU A 465 14.89 25.10 -24.83
N SER A 466 14.31 23.91 -24.97
CA SER A 466 14.67 22.99 -26.03
C SER A 466 14.27 23.48 -27.42
N SER A 467 13.06 24.03 -27.59
CA SER A 467 12.66 24.68 -28.85
C SER A 467 13.57 25.85 -29.20
N PHE A 468 13.96 26.64 -28.20
CA PHE A 468 14.88 27.75 -28.38
C PHE A 468 16.25 27.28 -28.89
N ILE A 469 16.78 26.19 -28.32
CA ILE A 469 18.04 25.58 -28.79
C ILE A 469 17.91 25.06 -30.22
N VAL A 470 16.82 24.35 -30.54
CA VAL A 470 16.54 23.86 -31.91
C VAL A 470 16.52 25.01 -32.91
N ASN A 471 15.83 26.11 -32.60
CA ASN A 471 15.74 27.29 -33.47
C ASN A 471 17.09 27.98 -33.67
N ILE A 472 17.91 28.09 -32.61
CA ILE A 472 19.27 28.63 -32.71
C ILE A 472 20.12 27.78 -33.64
N VAL A 473 20.08 26.45 -33.46
CA VAL A 473 20.85 25.51 -34.28
C VAL A 473 20.41 25.67 -35.74
N HIS A 474 19.12 25.52 -36.02
CA HIS A 474 18.54 25.66 -37.36
C HIS A 474 18.90 27.00 -38.03
N SER A 475 18.78 28.13 -37.31
CA SER A 475 19.12 29.46 -37.84
C SER A 475 20.62 29.62 -38.16
N TYR A 476 21.51 28.91 -37.47
CA TYR A 476 22.94 29.04 -37.66
C TYR A 476 23.47 28.04 -38.70
N THR A 477 22.88 26.85 -38.79
CA THR A 477 23.32 25.75 -39.66
C THR A 477 22.64 25.75 -41.03
N GLY A 478 21.43 26.33 -41.16
CA GLY A 478 20.69 26.45 -42.42
C GLY A 478 21.16 27.55 -43.39
N LYS A 479 22.45 27.94 -43.39
CA LYS A 479 22.96 29.00 -44.28
C LYS A 479 23.26 28.47 -45.70
N GLN A 480 22.99 29.33 -46.70
CA GLN A 480 22.96 29.04 -48.14
C GLN A 480 24.03 28.06 -48.66
N GLY A 481 23.59 26.84 -49.02
CA GLY A 481 24.34 25.87 -49.82
C GLY A 481 24.83 24.61 -49.09
N GLN A 482 24.72 24.52 -47.76
CA GLN A 482 25.04 23.31 -46.99
C GLN A 482 23.78 22.68 -46.37
N PRO A 483 23.71 21.34 -46.24
CA PRO A 483 22.58 20.68 -45.60
C PRO A 483 22.50 21.07 -44.12
N ASP A 484 21.30 21.43 -43.69
CA ASP A 484 21.04 21.84 -42.31
C ASP A 484 21.35 20.68 -41.34
N TRP A 485 21.81 20.96 -40.13
CA TRP A 485 22.04 19.90 -39.14
C TRP A 485 20.75 19.18 -38.77
N LEU A 486 19.62 19.89 -38.80
CA LEU A 486 18.29 19.39 -38.53
C LEU A 486 17.44 19.34 -39.83
N ASP A 487 18.06 18.98 -40.96
CA ASP A 487 17.38 18.84 -42.25
C ASP A 487 16.14 17.93 -42.18
N GLY A 488 15.14 18.20 -43.03
CA GLY A 488 13.91 17.41 -43.11
C GLY A 488 14.15 15.95 -43.47
N ASP A 489 15.24 15.65 -44.20
CA ASP A 489 15.75 14.28 -44.34
C ASP A 489 16.92 14.04 -43.38
N ILE A 490 16.68 13.19 -42.37
CA ILE A 490 17.67 12.81 -41.36
C ILE A 490 18.93 12.15 -41.95
N ASN A 491 18.87 11.65 -43.19
CA ASN A 491 20.05 11.11 -43.89
C ASN A 491 20.96 12.21 -44.46
N LYS A 492 20.40 13.38 -44.78
CA LYS A 492 21.14 14.56 -45.26
C LYS A 492 21.66 15.41 -44.09
N GLY A 493 20.87 15.49 -43.01
CA GLY A 493 21.22 16.24 -41.81
C GLY A 493 22.34 15.63 -40.97
N ARG A 494 22.85 16.43 -40.02
CA ARG A 494 23.86 16.03 -39.03
C ARG A 494 23.32 16.14 -37.61
N LEU A 495 22.29 15.35 -37.33
CA LEU A 495 21.60 15.32 -36.04
C LEU A 495 22.55 14.97 -34.87
N GLU A 496 23.64 14.25 -35.12
CA GLU A 496 24.63 13.92 -34.08
C GLU A 496 25.22 15.17 -33.41
N ASN A 497 25.41 16.25 -34.17
CA ASN A 497 26.00 17.49 -33.64
C ASN A 497 25.05 18.18 -32.67
N PHE A 498 23.74 18.11 -32.94
CA PHE A 498 22.72 18.61 -32.01
C PHE A 498 22.76 17.84 -30.69
N TYR A 499 22.85 16.51 -30.73
CA TYR A 499 22.98 15.70 -29.51
C TYR A 499 24.25 16.05 -28.72
N PHE A 500 25.38 16.33 -29.38
CA PHE A 500 26.60 16.76 -28.70
C PHE A 500 26.48 18.16 -28.07
N ILE A 501 25.76 19.10 -28.68
CA ILE A 501 25.46 20.41 -28.06
C ILE A 501 24.65 20.23 -26.76
N VAL A 502 23.61 19.39 -26.80
CA VAL A 502 22.77 19.12 -25.63
C VAL A 502 23.59 18.42 -24.52
N ALA A 503 24.49 17.50 -24.89
CA ALA A 503 25.42 16.88 -23.94
C ALA A 503 26.36 17.91 -23.30
N ALA A 504 26.94 18.83 -24.07
CA ALA A 504 27.83 19.89 -23.56
C ALA A 504 27.09 20.83 -22.58
N LEU A 505 25.86 21.22 -22.90
CA LEU A 505 25.00 21.99 -21.99
C LEU A 505 24.69 21.21 -20.70
N GLY A 506 24.47 19.91 -20.81
CA GLY A 506 24.28 19.00 -19.67
C GLY A 506 25.50 18.98 -18.74
N VAL A 507 26.73 18.98 -19.28
CA VAL A 507 27.97 19.04 -18.48
C VAL A 507 28.06 20.34 -17.69
N LEU A 508 27.79 21.49 -18.32
CA LEU A 508 27.78 22.79 -17.63
C LEU A 508 26.74 22.81 -16.50
N ASN A 509 25.56 22.22 -16.73
CA ASN A 509 24.51 22.12 -15.73
C ASN A 509 24.88 21.18 -14.57
N LEU A 510 25.57 20.06 -14.84
CA LEU A 510 26.08 19.17 -13.78
C LEU A 510 27.09 19.91 -12.89
N CYS A 511 27.99 20.72 -13.47
CA CYS A 511 28.93 21.55 -12.71
C CYS A 511 28.19 22.55 -11.79
N TYR A 512 27.15 23.21 -12.30
CA TYR A 512 26.31 24.11 -11.52
C TYR A 512 25.54 23.37 -10.40
N PHE A 513 24.99 22.20 -10.69
CA PHE A 513 24.33 21.35 -9.70
C PHE A 513 25.26 20.92 -8.57
N ILE A 514 26.50 20.53 -8.88
CA ILE A 514 27.51 20.15 -7.87
C ILE A 514 27.84 21.35 -6.98
N PHE A 515 27.93 22.56 -7.54
CA PHE A 515 28.13 23.78 -6.77
C PHE A 515 26.97 24.07 -5.80
N CYS A 516 25.72 23.93 -6.26
CA CYS A 516 24.53 24.15 -5.43
C CYS A 516 24.37 23.08 -4.35
N SER A 517 24.53 21.80 -4.69
CA SER A 517 24.36 20.68 -3.75
C SER A 517 25.37 20.71 -2.60
N ARG A 518 26.61 21.16 -2.83
CA ARG A 518 27.62 21.32 -1.77
C ARG A 518 27.25 22.38 -0.73
N ARG A 519 26.38 23.33 -1.06
CA ARG A 519 25.92 24.39 -0.14
C ARG A 519 24.60 24.06 0.56
N TYR A 520 24.00 22.90 0.29
CA TYR A 520 22.72 22.48 0.87
C TYR A 520 22.94 21.57 2.08
N HIS A 521 22.25 21.83 3.20
CA HIS A 521 22.30 21.02 4.43
C HIS A 521 20.95 20.34 4.69
N TYR A 522 20.96 19.02 4.92
CA TYR A 522 19.76 18.19 5.17
C TYR A 522 19.20 18.34 6.60
N LYS A 523 17.88 18.13 6.75
CA LYS A 523 17.19 17.97 8.03
C LYS A 523 17.23 16.49 8.46
N ASN A 524 17.79 16.15 9.63
CA ASN A 524 17.91 14.75 10.09
C ASN A 524 16.58 14.23 10.69
N HIS A 525 16.07 13.09 10.21
CA HIS A 525 14.95 12.35 10.82
C HIS A 525 15.39 10.90 11.07
N ARG A 526 15.12 10.35 12.26
CA ARG A 526 15.29 8.91 12.59
C ARG A 526 13.92 8.26 12.64
N GLY A 527 13.81 7.00 12.16
CA GLY A 527 12.54 6.28 12.07
C GLY A 527 11.84 6.40 10.71
N GLY A 528 10.57 6.01 10.64
CA GLY A 528 9.75 6.09 9.44
C GLY A 528 9.86 4.88 8.51
N TRP A 529 9.42 5.05 7.27
CA TRP A 529 9.22 3.95 6.31
C TRP A 529 10.46 3.10 6.01
N LYS A 530 11.67 3.66 6.15
CA LYS A 530 12.93 2.92 5.93
C LYS A 530 13.16 1.85 6.98
N ALA A 531 12.95 2.17 8.25
CA ALA A 531 12.96 1.19 9.33
C ALA A 531 11.88 0.13 9.12
N VAL A 532 10.68 0.58 8.71
CA VAL A 532 9.51 -0.28 8.52
C VAL A 532 9.68 -1.28 7.38
N SER A 533 10.35 -0.93 6.28
CA SER A 533 10.62 -1.88 5.18
C SER A 533 11.39 -3.11 5.65
N PHE A 534 12.40 -2.96 6.52
CA PHE A 534 13.14 -4.10 7.06
C PHE A 534 12.30 -4.95 8.02
N ILE A 535 11.45 -4.30 8.83
CA ILE A 535 10.53 -4.99 9.74
C ILE A 535 9.49 -5.77 8.95
N LEU A 536 8.92 -5.16 7.90
CA LEU A 536 7.88 -5.75 7.07
C LEU A 536 8.45 -6.88 6.18
N GLY A 537 9.67 -6.72 5.67
CA GLY A 537 10.41 -7.77 4.98
C GLY A 537 10.67 -8.98 5.89
N ASN A 538 11.21 -8.74 7.10
CA ASN A 538 11.41 -9.81 8.08
C ASN A 538 10.09 -10.54 8.40
N GLU A 539 9.01 -9.81 8.68
CA GLU A 539 7.72 -10.44 8.93
C GLU A 539 7.25 -11.27 7.71
N THR A 540 7.33 -10.71 6.50
CA THR A 540 6.84 -11.38 5.27
C THR A 540 7.55 -12.72 5.05
N PHE A 541 8.87 -12.77 5.19
CA PHE A 541 9.62 -14.01 5.02
C PHE A 541 9.44 -15.00 6.18
N GLU A 542 9.31 -14.52 7.43
CA GLU A 542 8.98 -15.38 8.56
C GLU A 542 7.62 -16.05 8.37
N ARG A 543 6.60 -15.28 7.95
CA ARG A 543 5.24 -15.80 7.69
C ARG A 543 5.24 -16.82 6.57
N LEU A 544 5.96 -16.54 5.47
CA LEU A 544 6.12 -17.49 4.38
C LEU A 544 6.74 -18.79 4.87
N ALA A 545 7.75 -18.69 5.74
CA ALA A 545 8.45 -19.86 6.22
C ALA A 545 7.57 -20.74 7.14
N VAL A 546 6.87 -20.14 8.09
CA VAL A 546 6.03 -20.86 9.06
C VAL A 546 4.75 -21.41 8.42
N PHE A 547 4.03 -20.59 7.65
CA PHE A 547 2.83 -21.08 6.94
C PHE A 547 3.19 -22.05 5.81
N GLY A 548 4.37 -21.87 5.19
CA GLY A 548 4.91 -22.77 4.16
C GLY A 548 5.05 -24.20 4.67
N LEU A 549 5.57 -24.34 5.88
CA LEU A 549 5.60 -25.63 6.56
C LEU A 549 4.19 -26.16 6.85
N PHE A 550 3.33 -25.35 7.46
CA PHE A 550 2.00 -25.76 7.92
C PHE A 550 1.08 -26.25 6.79
N ALA A 551 1.07 -25.56 5.64
CA ALA A 551 0.08 -25.75 4.58
C ALA A 551 -0.03 -27.18 4.04
N ASN A 552 1.07 -27.94 4.01
CA ASN A 552 1.08 -29.33 3.55
C ASN A 552 1.62 -30.32 4.60
N PHE A 553 1.73 -29.89 5.86
CA PHE A 553 2.39 -30.69 6.90
C PHE A 553 1.66 -32.01 7.16
N MET A 554 0.32 -32.02 7.09
CA MET A 554 -0.49 -33.22 7.22
C MET A 554 -0.13 -34.31 6.19
N VAL A 555 0.17 -33.89 4.95
CA VAL A 555 0.58 -34.80 3.88
C VAL A 555 2.00 -35.31 4.12
N TYR A 556 2.91 -34.48 4.64
CA TYR A 556 4.26 -34.90 5.01
C TYR A 556 4.24 -35.99 6.10
N LEU A 557 3.47 -35.77 7.18
CA LEU A 557 3.34 -36.72 8.28
C LEU A 557 2.80 -38.09 7.83
N THR A 558 1.84 -38.10 6.89
CA THR A 558 1.19 -39.32 6.43
C THR A 558 1.94 -40.03 5.30
N ARG A 559 2.52 -39.28 4.34
CA ARG A 559 3.24 -39.87 3.20
C ARG A 559 4.72 -40.16 3.48
N GLU A 560 5.44 -39.27 4.14
CA GLU A 560 6.89 -39.42 4.34
C GLU A 560 7.24 -40.07 5.68
N LEU A 561 6.46 -39.82 6.74
CA LEU A 561 6.69 -40.43 8.06
C LEU A 561 5.78 -41.64 8.36
N HIS A 562 4.89 -41.98 7.41
CA HIS A 562 3.96 -43.10 7.48
C HIS A 562 3.14 -43.14 8.79
N LEU A 563 2.70 -41.97 9.27
CA LEU A 563 1.87 -41.88 10.48
C LEU A 563 0.39 -42.12 10.16
N ASP A 564 -0.32 -42.71 11.13
CA ASP A 564 -1.77 -42.86 11.09
C ASP A 564 -2.46 -41.51 10.98
N GLN A 565 -3.60 -41.46 10.28
CA GLN A 565 -4.31 -40.21 10.00
C GLN A 565 -4.71 -39.46 11.27
N VAL A 566 -5.26 -40.17 12.26
CA VAL A 566 -5.67 -39.58 13.55
C VAL A 566 -4.44 -39.07 14.33
N TYR A 567 -3.35 -39.83 14.34
CA TYR A 567 -2.13 -39.43 15.04
C TYR A 567 -1.47 -38.20 14.40
N ALA A 568 -1.40 -38.16 13.07
CA ALA A 568 -0.91 -37.00 12.33
C ALA A 568 -1.79 -35.76 12.55
N ALA A 569 -3.12 -35.91 12.49
CA ALA A 569 -4.05 -34.81 12.75
C ALA A 569 -3.90 -34.24 14.18
N ASN A 570 -3.67 -35.11 15.16
CA ASN A 570 -3.39 -34.70 16.54
C ASN A 570 -2.07 -33.92 16.66
N ILE A 571 -0.98 -34.37 16.02
CA ILE A 571 0.29 -33.64 16.01
C ILE A 571 0.12 -32.24 15.41
N VAL A 572 -0.54 -32.14 14.25
CA VAL A 572 -0.78 -30.85 13.57
C VAL A 572 -1.61 -29.93 14.47
N SER A 573 -2.72 -30.43 15.01
CA SER A 573 -3.65 -29.65 15.83
C SER A 573 -3.02 -29.20 17.15
N ILE A 574 -2.29 -30.09 17.84
CA ILE A 574 -1.59 -29.75 19.08
C ILE A 574 -0.49 -28.72 18.82
N TRP A 575 0.37 -28.96 17.82
CA TRP A 575 1.45 -28.03 17.49
C TRP A 575 0.91 -26.65 17.09
N PHE A 576 -0.11 -26.60 16.23
CA PHE A 576 -0.75 -25.35 15.85
C PHE A 576 -1.45 -24.68 17.04
N GLY A 577 -2.03 -25.47 17.95
CA GLY A 577 -2.59 -24.99 19.22
C GLY A 577 -1.54 -24.30 20.10
N VAL A 578 -0.42 -24.97 20.38
CA VAL A 578 0.68 -24.41 21.19
C VAL A 578 1.26 -23.16 20.52
N THR A 579 1.48 -23.21 19.20
CA THR A 579 2.02 -22.09 18.41
C THR A 579 1.14 -20.84 18.45
N ASN A 580 -0.19 -20.98 18.55
CA ASN A 580 -1.11 -19.84 18.68
C ASN A 580 -1.31 -19.38 20.13
N PHE A 581 -0.99 -20.22 21.12
CA PHE A 581 -1.04 -19.84 22.55
C PHE A 581 0.25 -19.16 23.04
N ALA A 582 1.40 -19.63 22.55
CA ALA A 582 2.72 -19.17 22.97
C ALA A 582 2.99 -17.66 22.84
N PRO A 583 2.43 -16.92 21.85
CA PRO A 583 2.55 -15.46 21.74
C PRO A 583 2.19 -14.68 23.00
N LEU A 584 1.28 -15.21 23.84
CA LEU A 584 0.91 -14.56 25.09
C LEU A 584 2.09 -14.45 26.07
N PHE A 585 2.95 -15.48 26.11
CA PHE A 585 4.18 -15.44 26.91
C PHE A 585 5.24 -14.53 26.30
N GLY A 586 5.36 -14.52 24.97
CA GLY A 586 6.29 -13.64 24.27
C GLY A 586 5.98 -12.15 24.49
N ALA A 587 4.70 -11.78 24.44
CA ALA A 587 4.23 -10.43 24.74
C ALA A 587 4.55 -10.03 26.19
N PHE A 588 4.30 -10.93 27.15
CA PHE A 588 4.62 -10.68 28.57
C PHE A 588 6.13 -10.42 28.76
N ILE A 589 6.98 -11.23 28.14
CA ILE A 589 8.44 -11.10 28.26
C ILE A 589 8.95 -9.81 27.59
N SER A 590 8.41 -9.45 26.41
CA SER A 590 8.82 -8.25 25.69
C SER A 590 8.46 -6.96 26.44
N ASP A 591 7.25 -6.90 26.98
CA ASP A 591 6.70 -5.68 27.59
C ASP A 591 7.15 -5.51 29.05
N ALA A 592 7.47 -6.61 29.75
CA ALA A 592 7.88 -6.56 31.16
C ALA A 592 9.40 -6.48 31.38
N TYR A 593 10.22 -7.10 30.51
CA TYR A 593 11.64 -7.32 30.83
C TYR A 593 12.62 -6.99 29.68
N ILE A 594 12.38 -7.54 28.48
CA ILE A 594 13.44 -7.64 27.44
C ILE A 594 13.38 -6.52 26.39
N GLY A 595 12.19 -5.98 26.13
CA GLY A 595 11.94 -5.08 25.00
C GLY A 595 11.63 -5.82 23.70
N ARG A 596 10.88 -5.16 22.82
CA ARG A 596 10.33 -5.74 21.58
C ARG A 596 11.42 -6.18 20.59
N PHE A 597 12.43 -5.32 20.35
CA PHE A 597 13.54 -5.62 19.43
C PHE A 597 14.30 -6.90 19.79
N ARG A 598 14.75 -7.01 21.06
CA ARG A 598 15.54 -8.15 21.54
C ARG A 598 14.72 -9.45 21.56
N THR A 599 13.42 -9.33 21.83
CA THR A 599 12.49 -10.48 21.79
C THR A 599 12.34 -11.01 20.38
N ILE A 600 12.13 -10.14 19.38
CA ILE A 600 12.06 -10.53 17.96
C ILE A 600 13.39 -11.16 17.51
N ALA A 601 14.53 -10.56 17.88
CA ALA A 601 15.86 -11.08 17.52
C ALA A 601 16.07 -12.54 17.97
N PHE A 602 15.84 -12.83 19.26
CA PHE A 602 15.97 -14.18 19.80
C PHE A 602 14.98 -15.15 19.13
N ALA A 603 13.75 -14.70 18.95
CA ALA A 603 12.69 -15.49 18.38
C ALA A 603 12.94 -15.87 16.91
N SER A 604 13.47 -14.94 16.11
CA SER A 604 13.85 -15.21 14.71
C SER A 604 14.97 -16.26 14.60
N PHE A 605 15.94 -16.27 15.52
CA PHE A 605 16.94 -17.34 15.56
C PHE A 605 16.34 -18.69 15.95
N ALA A 606 15.41 -18.72 16.91
CA ALA A 606 14.71 -19.94 17.30
C ALA A 606 13.88 -20.52 16.13
N THR A 607 13.14 -19.68 15.39
CA THR A 607 12.40 -20.11 14.19
C THR A 607 13.34 -20.69 13.13
N LEU A 608 14.46 -20.01 12.86
CA LEU A 608 15.46 -20.48 11.89
C LEU A 608 16.03 -21.85 12.29
N SER A 609 16.46 -22.03 13.54
CA SER A 609 16.96 -23.32 14.03
C SER A 609 15.91 -24.42 13.91
N GLY A 610 14.65 -24.13 14.23
CA GLY A 610 13.56 -25.10 14.11
C GLY A 610 13.28 -25.52 12.66
N LEU A 611 13.27 -24.56 11.72
CA LEU A 611 13.11 -24.83 10.29
C LEU A 611 14.28 -25.61 9.69
N ILE A 612 15.51 -25.33 10.13
CA ILE A 612 16.69 -26.13 9.76
C ILE A 612 16.47 -27.58 10.20
N VAL A 613 16.09 -27.82 11.46
CA VAL A 613 15.86 -29.18 11.98
C VAL A 613 14.79 -29.91 11.16
N VAL A 614 13.65 -29.27 10.87
CA VAL A 614 12.58 -29.87 10.04
C VAL A 614 13.03 -30.09 8.59
N THR A 615 13.86 -29.22 8.04
CA THR A 615 14.41 -29.43 6.68
C THR A 615 15.33 -30.65 6.66
N LEU A 616 16.16 -30.81 7.71
CA LEU A 616 17.05 -31.95 7.86
C LEU A 616 16.29 -33.28 7.94
N THR A 617 15.08 -33.30 8.51
CA THR A 617 14.25 -34.54 8.54
C THR A 617 13.84 -35.00 7.15
N SER A 618 13.72 -34.09 6.17
CA SER A 618 13.45 -34.46 4.77
C SER A 618 14.72 -34.76 3.94
N TRP A 619 15.86 -34.24 4.37
CA TRP A 619 17.11 -34.30 3.59
C TRP A 619 17.94 -35.53 3.91
N PHE A 620 18.10 -35.85 5.20
CA PHE A 620 18.92 -36.95 5.67
C PHE A 620 18.11 -38.26 5.74
N PRO A 621 18.52 -39.31 5.00
CA PRO A 621 17.82 -40.61 4.98
C PRO A 621 17.73 -41.30 6.35
N GLN A 622 18.54 -40.89 7.33
CA GLN A 622 18.52 -41.43 8.69
C GLN A 622 17.38 -40.83 9.54
N LEU A 623 16.87 -39.65 9.15
CA LEU A 623 15.87 -38.89 9.90
C LEU A 623 14.43 -39.10 9.38
N HIS A 624 14.22 -39.92 8.35
CA HIS A 624 12.89 -40.34 7.89
C HIS A 624 12.91 -41.84 7.47
N PRO A 625 11.77 -42.54 7.48
CA PRO A 625 11.70 -43.94 7.07
C PRO A 625 11.98 -44.12 5.56
N PRO A 626 12.31 -45.35 5.11
CA PRO A 626 12.57 -45.63 3.70
C PRO A 626 11.30 -45.40 2.84
N PRO A 627 11.46 -45.00 1.57
CA PRO A 627 10.33 -44.65 0.71
C PRO A 627 9.43 -45.86 0.43
N CYS A 628 8.11 -45.65 0.51
CA CYS A 628 7.09 -46.65 0.22
C CYS A 628 6.38 -46.37 -1.11
N THR A 629 5.93 -47.44 -1.79
CA THR A 629 5.05 -47.27 -2.96
C THR A 629 3.63 -46.87 -2.53
N PRO A 630 2.86 -46.12 -3.36
CA PRO A 630 1.49 -45.71 -3.03
C PRO A 630 0.54 -46.89 -2.74
N GLN A 631 0.78 -48.05 -3.35
CA GLN A 631 0.03 -49.28 -3.12
C GLN A 631 0.38 -49.94 -1.76
N GLN A 632 1.65 -49.89 -1.34
CA GLN A 632 2.08 -50.36 -0.02
C GLN A 632 1.57 -49.46 1.11
N LEU A 633 1.52 -48.15 0.87
CA LEU A 633 0.95 -47.18 1.81
C LEU A 633 -0.56 -47.41 1.99
N ALA A 634 -1.29 -47.69 0.91
CA ALA A 634 -2.72 -47.96 0.95
C ALA A 634 -3.09 -49.30 1.63
N SER A 635 -2.16 -50.26 1.65
CA SER A 635 -2.34 -51.59 2.26
C SER A 635 -1.76 -51.70 3.68
N GLY A 636 -1.15 -50.63 4.22
CA GLY A 636 -0.66 -50.59 5.59
C GLY A 636 0.65 -51.35 5.86
N HIS A 637 1.38 -51.74 4.81
CA HIS A 637 2.62 -52.53 4.92
C HIS A 637 3.91 -51.68 5.01
N CYS A 638 3.80 -50.40 5.37
CA CYS A 638 4.94 -49.48 5.46
C CYS A 638 5.55 -49.40 6.87
N VAL A 639 6.87 -49.25 6.94
CA VAL A 639 7.59 -49.06 8.21
C VAL A 639 7.35 -47.63 8.72
N ARG A 640 6.80 -47.52 9.93
CA ARG A 640 6.53 -46.24 10.59
C ARG A 640 7.82 -45.55 11.05
N ALA A 641 7.78 -44.22 11.16
CA ALA A 641 8.90 -43.45 11.73
C ALA A 641 9.30 -43.93 13.14
N SER A 642 10.61 -43.99 13.39
CA SER A 642 11.15 -44.39 14.69
C SER A 642 11.02 -43.29 15.75
N ASN A 643 11.20 -43.64 17.02
CA ASN A 643 11.14 -42.67 18.12
C ASN A 643 12.20 -41.56 18.00
N SER A 644 13.39 -41.85 17.48
CA SER A 644 14.44 -40.85 17.27
C SER A 644 14.09 -39.87 16.13
N GLN A 645 13.49 -40.37 15.05
CA GLN A 645 13.00 -39.55 13.93
C GLN A 645 11.87 -38.62 14.38
N MET A 646 10.94 -39.15 15.19
CA MET A 646 9.87 -38.36 15.81
C MET A 646 10.41 -37.29 16.76
N SER A 647 11.44 -37.62 17.54
CA SER A 647 12.05 -36.68 18.50
C SER A 647 12.72 -35.50 17.78
N ALA A 648 13.41 -35.76 16.66
CA ALA A 648 13.99 -34.71 15.82
C ALA A 648 12.91 -33.78 15.25
N LEU A 649 11.80 -34.34 14.74
CA LEU A 649 10.67 -33.54 14.25
C LEU A 649 10.07 -32.66 15.35
N ILE A 650 9.75 -33.25 16.52
CA ILE A 650 9.15 -32.53 17.64
C ILE A 650 10.08 -31.42 18.14
N LEU A 651 11.39 -31.67 18.21
CA LEU A 651 12.38 -30.64 18.57
C LEU A 651 12.32 -29.44 17.60
N GLY A 652 12.25 -29.71 16.29
CA GLY A 652 12.08 -28.68 15.28
C GLY A 652 10.79 -27.87 15.47
N LEU A 653 9.66 -28.55 15.69
CA LEU A 653 8.36 -27.92 15.93
C LEU A 653 8.34 -27.06 17.21
N CYS A 654 8.98 -27.52 18.29
CA CYS A 654 9.12 -26.77 19.54
C CYS A 654 9.94 -25.49 19.35
N LEU A 655 11.06 -25.56 18.61
CA LEU A 655 11.88 -24.38 18.30
C LEU A 655 11.12 -23.36 17.44
N ILE A 656 10.37 -23.82 16.44
CA ILE A 656 9.48 -22.95 15.64
C ILE A 656 8.42 -22.30 16.53
N THR A 657 7.87 -23.04 17.50
CA THR A 657 6.87 -22.51 18.44
C THR A 657 7.46 -21.40 19.32
N ILE A 658 8.67 -21.58 19.85
CA ILE A 658 9.39 -20.55 20.63
C ILE A 658 9.62 -19.29 19.77
N GLY A 659 9.99 -19.47 18.50
CA GLY A 659 10.19 -18.35 17.60
C GLY A 659 8.89 -17.62 17.22
N SER A 660 7.83 -18.35 16.89
CA SER A 660 6.50 -17.75 16.69
C SER A 660 5.97 -17.02 17.95
N ALA A 661 6.33 -17.50 19.14
CA ALA A 661 5.93 -16.88 20.41
C ALA A 661 6.49 -15.45 20.56
N GLY A 662 7.74 -15.21 20.17
CA GLY A 662 8.36 -13.89 20.31
C GLY A 662 8.09 -12.95 19.13
N VAL A 663 8.05 -13.46 17.89
CA VAL A 663 7.87 -12.63 16.69
C VAL A 663 6.45 -12.06 16.61
N ARG A 664 5.43 -12.93 16.67
CA ARG A 664 4.03 -12.55 16.40
C ARG A 664 3.48 -11.41 17.28
N PRO A 665 3.70 -11.36 18.61
CA PRO A 665 3.15 -10.29 19.44
C PRO A 665 3.95 -8.99 19.34
N CYS A 666 5.23 -9.06 18.94
CA CYS A 666 6.13 -7.91 18.96
C CYS A 666 6.26 -7.20 17.61
N SER A 667 6.07 -7.90 16.49
CA SER A 667 6.40 -7.38 15.16
C SER A 667 5.52 -6.20 14.73
N ILE A 668 4.20 -6.30 14.93
CA ILE A 668 3.26 -5.21 14.62
C ILE A 668 3.53 -3.98 15.50
N PRO A 669 3.58 -4.08 16.85
CA PRO A 669 3.91 -2.93 17.69
C PRO A 669 5.28 -2.33 17.37
N PHE A 670 6.29 -3.16 17.10
CA PHE A 670 7.63 -2.68 16.76
C PHE A 670 7.67 -1.89 15.44
N GLY A 671 6.83 -2.26 14.46
CA GLY A 671 6.66 -1.50 13.22
C GLY A 671 5.92 -0.18 13.43
N VAL A 672 4.92 -0.16 14.32
CA VAL A 672 4.18 1.05 14.71
C VAL A 672 5.09 2.04 15.46
N ASP A 673 5.96 1.55 16.34
CA ASP A 673 6.92 2.34 17.12
C ASP A 673 7.89 3.17 16.25
N GLN A 674 8.00 2.86 14.95
CA GLN A 674 8.84 3.60 14.02
C GLN A 674 8.22 4.91 13.56
N PHE A 675 6.95 5.16 13.87
CA PHE A 675 6.23 6.38 13.51
C PHE A 675 5.83 7.15 14.77
N ASP A 676 5.92 8.47 14.71
CA ASP A 676 5.51 9.33 15.82
C ASP A 676 3.99 9.56 15.79
N PRO A 677 3.22 9.01 16.76
CA PRO A 677 1.76 9.13 16.77
C PRO A 677 1.27 10.55 17.09
N THR A 678 2.15 11.45 17.55
CA THR A 678 1.78 12.85 17.81
C THR A 678 1.71 13.67 16.52
N THR A 679 2.41 13.22 15.47
CA THR A 679 2.47 13.91 14.18
C THR A 679 1.41 13.39 13.20
N CYS A 680 0.85 14.26 12.37
CA CYS A 680 -0.09 13.86 11.31
C CYS A 680 0.55 12.88 10.31
N GLU A 681 1.84 13.07 9.96
CA GLU A 681 2.58 12.17 9.09
C GLU A 681 2.79 10.79 9.71
N GLY A 682 3.11 10.73 11.01
CA GLY A 682 3.28 9.47 11.72
C GLY A 682 1.96 8.69 11.87
N LYS A 683 0.84 9.36 12.19
CA LYS A 683 -0.50 8.71 12.18
C LYS A 683 -0.84 8.11 10.82
N LYS A 684 -0.53 8.82 9.72
CA LYS A 684 -0.71 8.31 8.35
C LYS A 684 0.23 7.14 8.05
N GLY A 685 1.49 7.22 8.51
CA GLY A 685 2.47 6.15 8.43
C GLY A 685 1.99 4.86 9.09
N ILE A 686 1.44 4.96 10.30
CA ILE A 686 0.87 3.84 11.06
C ILE A 686 -0.29 3.18 10.29
N ASN A 687 -1.25 3.97 9.79
CA ASN A 687 -2.39 3.42 9.05
C ASN A 687 -1.96 2.71 7.75
N SER A 688 -1.04 3.31 7.00
CA SER A 688 -0.50 2.71 5.78
C SER A 688 0.35 1.47 6.10
N TYR A 689 1.05 1.43 7.24
CA TYR A 689 1.79 0.24 7.68
C TYR A 689 0.85 -0.96 7.87
N PHE A 690 -0.30 -0.77 8.54
CA PHE A 690 -1.30 -1.83 8.67
C PHE A 690 -1.79 -2.32 7.31
N ASN A 691 -2.11 -1.42 6.37
CA ASN A 691 -2.54 -1.81 5.02
C ASN A 691 -1.48 -2.67 4.30
N TRP A 692 -0.21 -2.25 4.33
CA TRP A 692 0.88 -3.01 3.73
C TRP A 692 1.09 -4.35 4.41
N TYR A 693 1.07 -4.38 5.75
CA TYR A 693 1.17 -5.61 6.53
C TYR A 693 0.10 -6.63 6.12
N TYR A 694 -1.17 -6.23 6.04
CA TYR A 694 -2.25 -7.13 5.64
C TYR A 694 -2.15 -7.54 4.17
N THR A 695 -1.69 -6.64 3.30
CA THR A 695 -1.47 -6.94 1.87
C THR A 695 -0.39 -7.98 1.68
N THR A 696 0.79 -7.80 2.30
CA THR A 696 1.89 -8.77 2.20
C THR A 696 1.53 -10.09 2.86
N PHE A 697 0.84 -10.06 4.01
CA PHE A 697 0.34 -11.27 4.66
C PHE A 697 -0.60 -12.07 3.76
N THR A 698 -1.55 -11.41 3.09
CA THR A 698 -2.49 -12.08 2.16
C THR A 698 -1.77 -12.66 0.95
N LEU A 699 -0.82 -11.91 0.36
CA LEU A 699 0.00 -12.38 -0.76
C LEU A 699 0.83 -13.62 -0.37
N VAL A 700 1.46 -13.59 0.81
CA VAL A 700 2.24 -14.70 1.36
C VAL A 700 1.38 -15.93 1.56
N LEU A 701 0.17 -15.79 2.12
CA LEU A 701 -0.75 -16.92 2.28
C LEU A 701 -1.13 -17.53 0.93
N LEU A 702 -1.42 -16.72 -0.09
CA LEU A 702 -1.71 -17.20 -1.44
C LEU A 702 -0.53 -17.95 -2.06
N ILE A 703 0.68 -17.37 -2.03
CA ILE A 703 1.90 -18.01 -2.56
C ILE A 703 2.20 -19.31 -1.84
N THR A 704 2.04 -19.32 -0.52
CA THR A 704 2.27 -20.48 0.32
C THR A 704 1.31 -21.62 -0.01
N GLN A 705 0.01 -21.32 -0.04
CA GLN A 705 -1.03 -22.31 -0.31
C GLN A 705 -1.04 -22.82 -1.76
N THR A 706 -0.39 -22.11 -2.69
CA THR A 706 -0.32 -22.49 -4.11
C THR A 706 1.07 -23.00 -4.50
N VAL A 707 2.05 -22.09 -4.62
CA VAL A 707 3.39 -22.37 -5.14
C VAL A 707 4.19 -23.25 -4.18
N VAL A 708 4.23 -22.93 -2.88
CA VAL A 708 5.03 -23.71 -1.92
C VAL A 708 4.47 -25.12 -1.78
N VAL A 709 3.15 -25.26 -1.62
CA VAL A 709 2.48 -26.57 -1.59
C VAL A 709 2.70 -27.35 -2.89
N TYR A 710 2.64 -26.69 -4.05
CA TYR A 710 2.92 -27.33 -5.34
C TYR A 710 4.36 -27.88 -5.40
N ILE A 711 5.35 -27.10 -4.96
CA ILE A 711 6.75 -27.54 -4.91
C ILE A 711 6.91 -28.73 -3.94
N GLN A 712 6.28 -28.67 -2.77
CA GLN A 712 6.32 -29.72 -1.76
C GLN A 712 5.73 -31.03 -2.28
N GLU A 713 4.58 -30.99 -2.96
CA GLU A 713 3.88 -32.21 -3.39
C GLU A 713 4.38 -32.76 -4.75
N THR A 714 4.76 -31.90 -5.70
CA THR A 714 5.09 -32.34 -7.08
C THR A 714 6.59 -32.44 -7.38
N LEU A 715 7.42 -31.60 -6.76
CA LEU A 715 8.87 -31.58 -7.02
C LEU A 715 9.64 -32.40 -5.99
N SER A 716 9.67 -31.94 -4.74
CA SER A 716 10.35 -32.64 -3.64
C SER A 716 10.13 -31.93 -2.31
N TRP A 717 9.95 -32.70 -1.23
CA TRP A 717 9.94 -32.19 0.15
C TRP A 717 11.24 -31.49 0.56
N LYS A 718 12.39 -31.94 0.05
CA LYS A 718 13.71 -31.36 0.36
C LYS A 718 13.78 -29.89 -0.06
N ILE A 719 13.31 -29.62 -1.28
CA ILE A 719 13.23 -28.26 -1.84
C ILE A 719 12.09 -27.50 -1.17
N GLY A 720 10.95 -28.17 -0.95
CA GLY A 720 9.75 -27.60 -0.35
C GLY A 720 9.90 -27.12 1.11
N PHE A 721 10.82 -27.69 1.90
CA PHE A 721 11.20 -27.16 3.22
C PHE A 721 12.48 -26.32 3.17
N GLY A 722 13.38 -26.58 2.23
CA GLY A 722 14.60 -25.79 2.03
C GLY A 722 14.32 -24.32 1.65
N ILE A 723 13.33 -24.06 0.79
CA ILE A 723 12.96 -22.69 0.39
C ILE A 723 12.46 -21.87 1.60
N PRO A 724 11.45 -22.31 2.38
CA PRO A 724 11.07 -21.69 3.66
C PRO A 724 12.25 -21.38 4.59
N THR A 725 13.17 -22.34 4.75
CA THR A 725 14.35 -22.18 5.63
C THR A 725 15.31 -21.11 5.12
N LEU A 726 15.55 -21.06 3.81
CA LEU A 726 16.37 -20.01 3.19
C LEU A 726 15.70 -18.63 3.32
N CYS A 727 14.38 -18.55 3.13
CA CYS A 727 13.61 -17.33 3.36
C CYS A 727 13.75 -16.85 4.81
N MET A 728 13.64 -17.74 5.79
CA MET A 728 13.84 -17.39 7.19
C MET A 728 15.29 -16.92 7.46
N PHE A 729 16.29 -17.54 6.85
CA PHE A 729 17.68 -17.09 6.97
C PHE A 729 17.86 -15.66 6.44
N CYS A 730 17.29 -15.36 5.26
CA CYS A 730 17.26 -14.01 4.71
C CYS A 730 16.52 -13.03 5.64
N SER A 731 15.41 -13.46 6.24
CA SER A 731 14.63 -12.69 7.23
C SER A 731 15.50 -12.19 8.38
N VAL A 732 16.27 -13.10 9.01
CA VAL A 732 17.18 -12.74 10.12
C VAL A 732 18.20 -11.69 9.66
N ILE A 733 18.80 -11.87 8.49
CA ILE A 733 19.79 -10.92 7.95
C ILE A 733 19.16 -9.54 7.77
N MET A 734 17.98 -9.45 7.14
CA MET A 734 17.31 -8.17 6.92
C MET A 734 16.95 -7.49 8.23
N PHE A 735 16.48 -8.24 9.23
CA PHE A 735 16.12 -7.68 10.53
C PHE A 735 17.33 -7.01 11.19
N PHE A 736 18.50 -7.66 11.20
CA PHE A 736 19.70 -7.09 11.80
C PHE A 736 20.33 -5.96 10.98
N VAL A 737 20.25 -6.00 9.65
CA VAL A 737 20.69 -4.89 8.79
C VAL A 737 19.93 -3.60 9.11
N GLY A 738 18.64 -3.70 9.46
CA GLY A 738 17.81 -2.56 9.84
C GLY A 738 18.11 -1.93 11.21
N THR A 739 18.93 -2.56 12.08
CA THR A 739 19.13 -2.15 13.49
C THR A 739 19.50 -0.67 13.66
N ARG A 740 20.29 -0.11 12.74
CA ARG A 740 20.73 1.30 12.76
C ARG A 740 19.61 2.31 12.49
N PHE A 741 18.50 1.87 11.91
CA PHE A 741 17.36 2.71 11.56
C PHE A 741 16.22 2.61 12.57
N TYR A 742 16.22 1.57 13.40
CA TYR A 742 15.13 1.30 14.33
C TYR A 742 15.09 2.29 15.49
N VAL A 743 13.89 2.79 15.75
CA VAL A 743 13.52 3.42 17.02
C VAL A 743 13.26 2.32 18.03
N HIS A 744 13.92 2.42 19.19
CA HIS A 744 13.81 1.44 20.26
C HIS A 744 13.02 2.05 21.42
N VAL A 745 11.85 1.46 21.70
CA VAL A 745 10.98 1.86 22.82
C VAL A 745 11.34 1.06 24.07
N ILE A 746 11.35 1.74 25.22
CA ILE A 746 11.68 1.15 26.53
C ILE A 746 10.45 0.39 27.05
N PRO A 747 10.60 -0.78 27.71
CA PRO A 747 9.45 -1.53 28.25
C PRO A 747 8.70 -0.76 29.36
N GLU A 748 7.39 -0.63 29.26
CA GLU A 748 6.53 0.13 30.20
C GLU A 748 5.82 -0.75 31.26
N GLY A 749 6.19 -2.04 31.37
CA GLY A 749 5.63 -2.97 32.36
C GLY A 749 4.44 -3.79 31.86
N SER A 750 3.91 -4.70 32.70
CA SER A 750 2.91 -5.70 32.26
C SER A 750 1.49 -5.40 32.71
N ILE A 751 0.54 -5.39 31.77
CA ILE A 751 -0.90 -5.30 32.05
C ILE A 751 -1.41 -6.51 32.86
N PHE A 752 -0.78 -7.69 32.72
CA PHE A 752 -1.12 -8.87 33.53
C PHE A 752 -0.87 -8.64 35.03
N SER A 753 0.14 -7.84 35.37
CA SER A 753 0.39 -7.44 36.75
C SER A 753 -0.72 -6.56 37.31
N SER A 754 -1.25 -5.64 36.50
CA SER A 754 -2.41 -4.80 36.85
C SER A 754 -3.67 -5.66 37.08
N ILE A 755 -3.95 -6.63 36.20
CA ILE A 755 -5.09 -7.57 36.37
C ILE A 755 -4.97 -8.35 37.68
N ALA A 756 -3.77 -8.90 37.97
CA ALA A 756 -3.53 -9.64 39.20
C ALA A 756 -3.65 -8.76 40.45
N GLN A 757 -3.19 -7.51 40.39
CA GLN A 757 -3.32 -6.53 41.48
C GLN A 757 -4.79 -6.23 41.79
N VAL A 758 -5.62 -5.97 40.77
CA VAL A 758 -7.06 -5.72 40.95
C VAL A 758 -7.75 -6.93 41.60
N LEU A 759 -7.51 -8.14 41.08
CA LEU A 759 -8.12 -9.36 41.60
C LEU A 759 -7.69 -9.62 43.06
N MET A 760 -6.41 -9.42 43.37
CA MET A 760 -5.87 -9.62 44.72
C MET A 760 -6.38 -8.55 45.71
N ALA A 761 -6.41 -7.28 45.30
CA ALA A 761 -6.93 -6.19 46.12
C ALA A 761 -8.44 -6.37 46.40
N ALA A 762 -9.23 -6.72 45.37
CA ALA A 762 -10.66 -7.03 45.52
C ALA A 762 -10.88 -8.23 46.45
N TYR A 763 -10.06 -9.28 46.33
CA TYR A 763 -10.14 -10.47 47.20
C TYR A 763 -9.85 -10.14 48.67
N ARG A 764 -8.80 -9.35 48.93
CA ARG A 764 -8.45 -8.90 50.28
C ARG A 764 -9.57 -8.04 50.90
N LYS A 765 -10.18 -7.18 50.09
CA LYS A 765 -11.26 -6.26 50.49
C LYS A 765 -12.67 -6.88 50.38
N ARG A 766 -12.79 -8.19 50.14
CA ARG A 766 -14.09 -8.86 49.89
C ARG A 766 -15.12 -8.70 51.00
N LYS A 767 -14.68 -8.58 52.26
CA LYS A 767 -15.53 -8.45 53.44
C LYS A 767 -16.03 -7.01 53.71
N LEU A 768 -15.53 -6.01 52.99
CA LEU A 768 -15.93 -4.61 53.16
C LEU A 768 -17.26 -4.34 52.44
N ASN A 769 -18.11 -3.50 53.04
CA ASN A 769 -19.35 -3.05 52.41
C ASN A 769 -19.07 -1.82 51.53
N LEU A 770 -19.71 -1.77 50.36
CA LEU A 770 -19.59 -0.61 49.45
C LEU A 770 -20.55 0.50 49.92
N PRO A 771 -20.14 1.78 49.90
CA PRO A 771 -21.04 2.89 50.21
C PRO A 771 -22.20 2.94 49.19
N MET A 772 -23.41 3.25 49.68
CA MET A 772 -24.68 3.09 48.95
C MET A 772 -25.19 4.36 48.26
N ARG A 773 -24.54 5.52 48.44
CA ARG A 773 -25.03 6.84 47.96
C ARG A 773 -24.09 7.43 46.91
N ASP A 774 -24.67 7.89 45.79
CA ASP A 774 -23.96 8.41 44.62
C ASP A 774 -23.36 9.84 44.84
N GLU A 775 -23.58 10.48 45.99
CA GLU A 775 -23.23 11.90 46.27
C GLU A 775 -21.86 12.12 46.95
N GLU A 776 -21.15 11.08 47.42
CA GLU A 776 -19.82 11.16 48.08
C GLU A 776 -18.73 10.37 47.32
N LEU A 777 -18.87 10.23 46.00
CA LEU A 777 -18.15 9.22 45.21
C LEU A 777 -16.67 9.56 44.92
N ASP A 778 -16.31 10.84 44.84
CA ASP A 778 -14.98 11.27 44.37
C ASP A 778 -13.87 11.19 45.44
N GLU A 779 -14.20 11.19 46.75
CA GLU A 779 -13.21 11.12 47.83
C GLU A 779 -12.94 9.70 48.36
N VAL A 780 -13.80 8.72 48.06
CA VAL A 780 -13.71 7.36 48.63
C VAL A 780 -12.88 6.40 47.76
N TYR A 781 -12.79 6.68 46.46
CA TYR A 781 -12.08 5.85 45.50
C TYR A 781 -10.76 6.48 45.07
N TYR A 782 -9.75 5.63 44.88
CA TYR A 782 -8.44 6.09 44.44
C TYR A 782 -8.44 6.44 42.94
N ASP A 783 -8.39 7.73 42.63
CA ASP A 783 -8.47 8.26 41.27
C ASP A 783 -7.42 9.38 41.00
N PRO A 784 -6.16 9.01 40.72
CA PRO A 784 -5.09 9.98 40.55
C PRO A 784 -5.21 10.72 39.20
N PRO A 785 -4.75 11.98 39.11
CA PRO A 785 -4.68 12.70 37.84
C PRO A 785 -3.71 11.98 36.87
N LEU A 786 -4.13 11.87 35.60
CA LEU A 786 -3.34 11.26 34.54
C LEU A 786 -2.04 12.06 34.35
N THR A 787 -0.90 11.50 34.74
CA THR A 787 0.42 12.11 34.56
C THR A 787 1.08 11.56 33.28
N GLY A 788 1.41 12.44 32.33
CA GLY A 788 2.21 12.13 31.12
C GLY A 788 1.48 12.28 29.79
N ASN A 789 2.26 12.46 28.70
CA ASN A 789 1.89 12.71 27.29
C ASN A 789 1.03 11.62 26.59
N THR A 790 0.19 10.90 27.33
CA THR A 790 -0.56 9.75 26.82
C THR A 790 -2.04 10.12 26.77
N ILE A 791 -2.57 10.20 25.56
CA ILE A 791 -3.98 10.47 25.25
C ILE A 791 -4.83 9.33 25.84
N LEU A 792 -5.31 9.49 27.08
CA LEU A 792 -6.16 8.51 27.75
C LEU A 792 -7.53 9.13 28.03
N SER A 793 -8.59 8.50 27.50
CA SER A 793 -9.95 8.73 27.95
C SER A 793 -10.16 8.06 29.32
N LYS A 794 -10.61 8.83 30.30
CA LYS A 794 -10.93 8.33 31.64
C LYS A 794 -12.16 7.41 31.55
N LEU A 795 -12.07 6.19 32.08
CA LEU A 795 -13.16 5.23 32.09
C LEU A 795 -14.14 5.55 33.23
N PRO A 796 -15.45 5.75 32.95
CA PRO A 796 -16.41 6.03 34.00
C PRO A 796 -16.65 4.79 34.87
N LEU A 797 -16.86 4.98 36.17
CA LEU A 797 -17.14 3.91 37.11
C LEU A 797 -18.47 3.22 36.76
N THR A 798 -18.45 1.91 36.53
CA THR A 798 -19.64 1.13 36.16
C THR A 798 -20.22 0.33 37.32
N LYS A 799 -21.56 0.20 37.34
CA LYS A 799 -22.29 -0.59 38.37
C LYS A 799 -22.26 -2.12 38.12
N GLN A 800 -21.68 -2.60 37.00
CA GLN A 800 -21.49 -4.03 36.73
C GLN A 800 -20.24 -4.58 37.43
N PHE A 801 -20.28 -5.84 37.89
CA PHE A 801 -19.20 -6.47 38.66
C PHE A 801 -18.75 -5.66 39.89
N ARG A 802 -19.70 -5.17 40.69
CA ARG A 802 -19.45 -4.30 41.86
C ARG A 802 -18.40 -4.83 42.84
N ALA A 803 -18.24 -6.16 42.95
CA ALA A 803 -17.22 -6.76 43.80
C ALA A 803 -15.79 -6.28 43.47
N LEU A 804 -15.51 -5.96 42.20
CA LEU A 804 -14.20 -5.46 41.76
C LEU A 804 -13.97 -4.00 42.18
N ASN A 805 -15.03 -3.19 42.40
CA ASN A 805 -14.91 -1.80 42.89
C ASN A 805 -14.23 -1.72 44.25
N LYS A 806 -14.31 -2.80 45.03
CA LYS A 806 -13.65 -2.87 46.34
C LYS A 806 -12.13 -2.73 46.25
N ALA A 807 -11.51 -3.03 45.10
CA ALA A 807 -10.07 -2.87 44.89
C ALA A 807 -9.61 -1.40 44.88
N ALA A 808 -10.50 -0.47 44.53
CA ALA A 808 -10.20 0.96 44.44
C ALA A 808 -10.55 1.76 45.71
N LEU A 809 -11.11 1.12 46.75
CA LEU A 809 -11.42 1.78 48.01
C LEU A 809 -10.14 2.17 48.75
N ILE A 810 -10.05 3.42 49.21
CA ILE A 810 -8.95 3.91 50.04
C ILE A 810 -9.19 3.48 51.50
N MET A 811 -8.18 2.89 52.16
CA MET A 811 -8.18 2.66 53.62
C MET A 811 -7.03 3.41 54.32
N GLU A 812 -7.16 3.61 55.63
CA GLU A 812 -6.15 4.28 56.45
C GLU A 812 -4.76 3.62 56.32
N GLY A 813 -3.72 4.43 56.08
CA GLY A 813 -2.33 3.97 55.93
C GLY A 813 -1.98 3.35 54.58
N GLU A 814 -2.86 3.43 53.57
CA GLU A 814 -2.58 2.93 52.21
C GLU A 814 -2.05 4.00 51.24
N LEU A 815 -2.07 5.27 51.65
CA LEU A 815 -1.55 6.43 50.92
C LEU A 815 -0.46 7.13 51.73
N ASN A 816 0.59 7.59 51.04
CA ASN A 816 1.58 8.49 51.58
C ASN A 816 0.99 9.92 51.74
N PRO A 817 1.61 10.80 52.55
CA PRO A 817 1.14 12.17 52.74
C PRO A 817 1.01 12.98 51.43
N ASP A 818 1.83 12.62 50.44
CA ASP A 818 1.91 13.18 49.09
C ASP A 818 0.90 12.56 48.09
N GLY A 819 -0.03 11.73 48.56
CA GLY A 819 -1.10 11.12 47.74
C GLY A 819 -0.65 9.92 46.87
N SER A 820 0.61 9.52 46.98
CA SER A 820 1.18 8.34 46.31
C SER A 820 0.83 7.04 47.06
N ARG A 821 0.69 5.92 46.34
CA ARG A 821 0.25 4.63 46.94
C ARG A 821 1.40 3.96 47.70
N VAL A 822 1.11 3.39 48.88
CA VAL A 822 2.11 2.59 49.65
C VAL A 822 2.40 1.25 48.98
N SER A 823 1.41 0.62 48.34
CA SER A 823 1.58 -0.66 47.62
C SER A 823 0.55 -0.86 46.51
N ASN A 824 1.02 -1.20 45.32
CA ASN A 824 0.19 -1.50 44.14
C ASN A 824 -0.71 -2.76 44.32
N TRP A 825 -0.47 -3.56 45.36
CA TRP A 825 -1.23 -4.78 45.66
C TRP A 825 -2.31 -4.60 46.74
N ARG A 826 -2.45 -3.38 47.29
CA ARG A 826 -3.44 -3.04 48.33
C ARG A 826 -4.51 -2.06 47.84
N VAL A 827 -4.12 -1.05 47.05
CA VAL A 827 -5.02 -0.06 46.44
C VAL A 827 -4.69 0.09 44.96
N VAL A 828 -5.73 0.10 44.13
CA VAL A 828 -5.62 0.15 42.67
C VAL A 828 -6.53 1.28 42.13
N SER A 829 -6.19 1.93 41.01
CA SER A 829 -7.04 3.03 40.50
C SER A 829 -8.35 2.55 39.89
N ILE A 830 -9.35 3.44 39.87
CA ILE A 830 -10.64 3.19 39.19
C ILE A 830 -10.41 2.76 37.74
N GLN A 831 -9.51 3.43 37.02
CA GLN A 831 -9.13 3.10 35.64
C GLN A 831 -8.75 1.61 35.49
N GLN A 832 -7.83 1.13 36.34
CA GLN A 832 -7.36 -0.26 36.31
C GLN A 832 -8.49 -1.26 36.68
N VAL A 833 -9.42 -0.88 37.56
CA VAL A 833 -10.58 -1.72 37.90
C VAL A 833 -11.55 -1.84 36.72
N GLU A 834 -11.86 -0.74 36.04
CA GLU A 834 -12.74 -0.73 34.88
C GLU A 834 -12.15 -1.50 33.68
N GLU A 835 -10.84 -1.44 33.50
CA GLU A 835 -10.10 -2.27 32.53
C GLU A 835 -10.34 -3.78 32.75
N VAL A 836 -10.25 -4.25 34.01
CA VAL A 836 -10.50 -5.66 34.37
C VAL A 836 -11.96 -6.05 34.19
N LYS A 837 -12.89 -5.15 34.53
CA LYS A 837 -14.31 -5.38 34.27
C LYS A 837 -14.64 -5.46 32.79
N CYS A 838 -13.95 -4.69 31.95
CA CYS A 838 -14.11 -4.77 30.51
C CYS A 838 -13.72 -6.15 29.99
N LEU A 839 -12.55 -6.65 30.41
CA LEU A 839 -12.11 -8.01 30.11
C LEU A 839 -13.13 -9.07 30.57
N ALA A 840 -13.66 -8.95 31.79
CA ALA A 840 -14.66 -9.87 32.33
C ALA A 840 -15.97 -9.91 31.51
N ARG A 841 -16.38 -8.78 30.91
CA ARG A 841 -17.58 -8.71 30.04
C ARG A 841 -17.38 -9.44 28.71
N ILE A 842 -16.15 -9.43 28.18
CA ILE A 842 -15.82 -9.97 26.85
C ILE A 842 -15.66 -11.50 26.88
N ILE A 843 -15.16 -12.07 27.98
CA ILE A 843 -14.86 -13.52 28.11
C ILE A 843 -16.02 -14.43 27.68
N PRO A 844 -17.29 -14.22 28.08
CA PRO A 844 -18.38 -15.08 27.65
C PRO A 844 -18.61 -15.11 26.14
N ILE A 845 -18.46 -13.97 25.45
CA ILE A 845 -18.56 -13.88 23.98
C ILE A 845 -17.33 -14.54 23.34
N TRP A 846 -16.14 -14.22 23.86
CA TRP A 846 -14.89 -14.82 23.41
C TRP A 846 -14.92 -16.35 23.46
N ALA A 847 -15.48 -16.93 24.52
CA ALA A 847 -15.63 -18.39 24.66
C ALA A 847 -16.48 -19.01 23.54
N THR A 848 -17.50 -18.32 23.05
CA THR A 848 -18.32 -18.80 21.91
C THR A 848 -17.52 -18.82 20.59
N GLY A 849 -16.51 -17.95 20.49
CA GLY A 849 -15.59 -17.93 19.36
C GLY A 849 -14.78 -19.22 19.24
N ILE A 850 -14.39 -19.82 20.37
CA ILE A 850 -13.59 -21.06 20.44
C ILE A 850 -14.28 -22.19 19.68
N VAL A 851 -15.54 -22.49 20.00
CA VAL A 851 -16.28 -23.58 19.36
C VAL A 851 -16.57 -23.27 17.90
N SER A 852 -16.83 -22.00 17.56
CA SER A 852 -17.09 -21.59 16.17
C SER A 852 -15.89 -21.81 15.24
N LEU A 853 -14.68 -21.86 15.79
CA LEU A 853 -13.42 -22.07 15.05
C LEU A 853 -13.05 -23.54 14.87
N ILE A 854 -13.79 -24.51 15.43
CA ILE A 854 -13.47 -25.94 15.29
C ILE A 854 -13.43 -26.39 13.82
N PRO A 855 -14.36 -25.96 12.94
CA PRO A 855 -14.30 -26.28 11.51
C PRO A 855 -13.00 -25.86 10.82
N MET A 856 -12.35 -24.78 11.29
CA MET A 856 -11.05 -24.33 10.78
C MET A 856 -9.96 -25.39 11.00
N ALA A 857 -9.96 -26.06 12.16
CA ALA A 857 -9.01 -27.13 12.45
C ALA A 857 -9.20 -28.35 11.52
N GLN A 858 -10.43 -28.59 11.06
CA GLN A 858 -10.74 -29.69 10.13
C GLN A 858 -10.26 -29.41 8.70
N GLN A 859 -10.19 -28.13 8.31
CA GLN A 859 -9.75 -27.71 6.98
C GLN A 859 -8.31 -28.13 6.69
N GLY A 860 -7.41 -28.01 7.67
CA GLY A 860 -6.01 -28.41 7.54
C GLY A 860 -5.74 -29.92 7.70
N THR A 861 -6.77 -30.72 8.03
CA THR A 861 -6.63 -32.14 8.37
C THR A 861 -7.49 -33.02 7.47
N PHE A 862 -8.74 -33.31 7.84
CA PHE A 862 -9.59 -34.26 7.13
C PHE A 862 -9.98 -33.79 5.72
N ILE A 863 -10.17 -32.49 5.49
CA ILE A 863 -10.49 -31.99 4.13
C ILE A 863 -9.32 -32.24 3.16
N VAL A 864 -8.08 -32.12 3.63
CA VAL A 864 -6.89 -32.46 2.84
C VAL A 864 -6.85 -33.96 2.53
N LEU A 865 -7.20 -34.82 3.51
CA LEU A 865 -7.30 -36.27 3.32
C LEU A 865 -8.41 -36.67 2.34
N GLN A 866 -9.56 -35.98 2.34
CA GLN A 866 -10.62 -36.18 1.35
C GLN A 866 -10.12 -35.85 -0.05
N ALA A 867 -9.43 -34.71 -0.21
CA ALA A 867 -8.88 -34.29 -1.50
C ALA A 867 -7.87 -35.30 -2.07
N LEU A 868 -7.10 -35.98 -1.22
CA LEU A 868 -6.18 -37.06 -1.64
C LEU A 868 -6.89 -38.28 -2.26
N LYS A 869 -8.17 -38.48 -1.94
CA LYS A 869 -8.99 -39.62 -2.41
C LYS A 869 -10.03 -39.23 -3.46
N MET A 870 -9.81 -38.08 -4.11
CA MET A 870 -10.63 -37.54 -5.20
C MET A 870 -9.79 -37.29 -6.45
N ASN A 871 -10.44 -37.11 -7.60
CA ASN A 871 -9.74 -36.74 -8.82
C ASN A 871 -9.35 -35.25 -8.79
N ARG A 872 -8.03 -34.99 -8.78
CA ARG A 872 -7.44 -33.64 -8.69
C ARG A 872 -6.99 -33.07 -10.03
N HIS A 873 -7.26 -33.74 -11.16
CA HIS A 873 -6.84 -33.24 -12.47
C HIS A 873 -7.71 -32.06 -12.92
N LEU A 874 -7.05 -30.97 -13.30
CA LEU A 874 -7.66 -29.83 -14.00
C LEU A 874 -7.16 -29.86 -15.46
N GLY A 875 -7.93 -30.50 -16.31
CA GLY A 875 -7.50 -30.82 -17.68
C GLY A 875 -6.44 -31.95 -17.71
N PRO A 876 -5.76 -32.15 -18.85
CA PRO A 876 -4.92 -33.33 -19.08
C PRO A 876 -3.50 -33.24 -18.50
N LYS A 877 -3.01 -32.04 -18.14
CA LYS A 877 -1.59 -31.81 -17.79
C LYS A 877 -1.35 -31.29 -16.37
N PHE A 878 -2.39 -30.86 -15.65
CA PHE A 878 -2.23 -30.22 -14.35
C PHE A 878 -2.98 -31.00 -13.27
N GLN A 879 -2.27 -31.35 -12.20
CA GLN A 879 -2.84 -31.96 -11.00
C GLN A 879 -2.82 -30.95 -9.86
N PHE A 880 -4.00 -30.61 -9.34
CA PHE A 880 -4.16 -29.69 -8.24
C PHE A 880 -3.63 -30.30 -6.93
N PRO A 881 -2.72 -29.64 -6.18
CA PRO A 881 -2.22 -30.18 -4.91
C PRO A 881 -3.31 -30.32 -3.85
N ALA A 882 -3.24 -31.34 -2.99
CA ALA A 882 -4.29 -31.59 -1.98
C ALA A 882 -4.24 -30.59 -0.83
N GLY A 883 -3.06 -30.09 -0.46
CA GLY A 883 -2.92 -29.03 0.54
C GLY A 883 -3.51 -27.69 0.10
N SER A 884 -3.66 -27.46 -1.20
CA SER A 884 -4.08 -26.16 -1.77
C SER A 884 -5.60 -25.89 -1.72
N GLN A 885 -6.41 -26.75 -1.10
CA GLN A 885 -7.87 -26.57 -1.05
C GLN A 885 -8.28 -25.30 -0.30
N GLY A 886 -7.48 -24.84 0.67
CA GLY A 886 -7.74 -23.60 1.41
C GLY A 886 -7.80 -22.35 0.54
N VAL A 887 -7.25 -22.38 -0.68
CA VAL A 887 -7.32 -21.25 -1.63
C VAL A 887 -8.76 -20.90 -2.00
N ILE A 888 -9.68 -21.86 -2.02
CA ILE A 888 -11.09 -21.61 -2.36
C ILE A 888 -11.77 -20.70 -1.31
N SER A 889 -11.49 -20.90 -0.02
CA SER A 889 -12.04 -20.02 1.03
C SER A 889 -11.42 -18.63 0.95
N LEU A 890 -10.10 -18.54 0.72
CA LEU A 890 -9.40 -17.25 0.55
C LEU A 890 -9.94 -16.44 -0.65
N ILE A 891 -10.18 -17.08 -1.80
CA ILE A 891 -10.80 -16.41 -2.96
C ILE A 891 -12.20 -15.90 -2.61
N THR A 892 -12.98 -16.70 -1.86
CA THR A 892 -14.32 -16.28 -1.42
C THR A 892 -14.25 -15.04 -0.54
N VAL A 893 -13.34 -15.00 0.43
CA VAL A 893 -13.12 -13.81 1.28
C VAL A 893 -12.68 -12.60 0.45
N ALA A 894 -11.75 -12.80 -0.49
CA ALA A 894 -11.21 -11.74 -1.35
C ALA A 894 -12.28 -11.11 -2.26
N ILE A 895 -13.24 -11.90 -2.75
CA ILE A 895 -14.36 -11.41 -3.57
C ILE A 895 -15.45 -10.80 -2.67
N TRP A 896 -15.74 -11.42 -1.53
CA TRP A 896 -16.84 -11.02 -0.67
C TRP A 896 -16.58 -9.71 0.08
N LEU A 897 -15.34 -9.46 0.53
CA LEU A 897 -15.03 -8.26 1.31
C LEU A 897 -15.31 -6.95 0.56
N PRO A 898 -14.82 -6.74 -0.68
CA PRO A 898 -15.18 -5.56 -1.47
C PRO A 898 -16.69 -5.44 -1.70
N PHE A 899 -17.37 -6.57 -1.95
CA PHE A 899 -18.82 -6.58 -2.11
C PHE A 899 -19.56 -6.16 -0.83
N TYR A 900 -19.14 -6.70 0.32
CA TYR A 900 -19.71 -6.39 1.62
C TYR A 900 -19.53 -4.90 1.95
N ASP A 901 -18.31 -4.38 1.83
CA ASP A 901 -17.97 -3.01 2.22
C ASP A 901 -18.54 -1.96 1.25
N GLN A 902 -18.49 -2.20 -0.06
CA GLN A 902 -18.90 -1.20 -1.06
C GLN A 902 -20.39 -1.24 -1.40
N ILE A 903 -21.03 -2.41 -1.31
CA ILE A 903 -22.42 -2.58 -1.77
C ILE A 903 -23.34 -2.85 -0.59
N LEU A 904 -23.00 -3.77 0.32
CA LEU A 904 -23.90 -4.21 1.37
C LEU A 904 -23.95 -3.21 2.53
N VAL A 905 -22.80 -2.75 3.04
CA VAL A 905 -22.72 -1.80 4.18
C VAL A 905 -23.46 -0.49 3.87
N PRO A 906 -23.29 0.18 2.71
CA PRO A 906 -24.01 1.42 2.41
C PRO A 906 -25.53 1.22 2.30
N LYS A 907 -25.99 0.08 1.77
CA LYS A 907 -27.43 -0.25 1.71
C LYS A 907 -28.01 -0.56 3.09
N LEU A 908 -27.28 -1.32 3.90
CA LEU A 908 -27.68 -1.64 5.27
C LEU A 908 -27.69 -0.40 6.15
N ARG A 909 -26.68 0.46 6.07
CA ARG A 909 -26.61 1.74 6.82
C ARG A 909 -27.82 2.62 6.56
N LYS A 910 -28.31 2.69 5.32
CA LYS A 910 -29.54 3.42 4.97
C LYS A 910 -30.79 2.85 5.66
N THR A 911 -30.81 1.55 5.94
CA THR A 911 -31.97 0.85 6.50
C THR A 911 -31.92 0.75 8.03
N THR A 912 -30.76 0.38 8.58
CA THR A 912 -30.57 0.10 10.02
C THR A 912 -30.12 1.32 10.81
N LYS A 913 -29.70 2.40 10.14
CA LYS A 913 -29.11 3.62 10.73
C LYS A 913 -27.86 3.37 11.60
N HIS A 914 -27.27 2.17 11.53
CA HIS A 914 -26.01 1.86 12.21
C HIS A 914 -24.82 2.12 11.27
N GLU A 915 -23.74 2.70 11.78
CA GLU A 915 -22.56 3.07 10.97
C GLU A 915 -21.97 1.89 10.19
N GLY A 916 -21.85 0.71 10.83
CA GLY A 916 -21.37 -0.52 10.19
C GLY A 916 -22.43 -1.34 9.44
N GLY A 917 -23.65 -0.81 9.27
CA GLY A 917 -24.77 -1.51 8.65
C GLY A 917 -25.45 -2.55 9.56
N ILE A 918 -24.70 -3.44 10.20
CA ILE A 918 -25.20 -4.38 11.23
C ILE A 918 -24.31 -4.30 12.47
N THR A 919 -24.82 -4.75 13.63
CA THR A 919 -24.00 -4.78 14.84
C THR A 919 -22.91 -5.85 14.73
N LEU A 920 -21.78 -5.65 15.42
CA LEU A 920 -20.67 -6.62 15.41
C LEU A 920 -21.10 -8.00 15.94
N LEU A 921 -21.99 -8.03 16.93
CA LEU A 921 -22.57 -9.28 17.44
C LEU A 921 -23.46 -9.97 16.40
N GLN A 922 -24.24 -9.21 15.62
CA GLN A 922 -25.02 -9.78 14.50
C GLN A 922 -24.10 -10.34 13.41
N ARG A 923 -23.02 -9.62 13.07
CA ARG A 923 -22.02 -10.06 12.09
C ARG A 923 -21.38 -11.39 12.50
N ILE A 924 -20.97 -11.50 13.78
CA ILE A 924 -20.42 -12.75 14.35
C ILE A 924 -21.46 -13.88 14.30
N GLY A 925 -22.71 -13.61 14.70
CA GLY A 925 -23.79 -14.61 14.66
C GLY A 925 -24.09 -15.15 13.27
N ILE A 926 -24.11 -14.28 12.24
CA ILE A 926 -24.29 -14.68 10.83
C ILE A 926 -23.16 -15.62 10.40
N GLY A 927 -21.91 -15.31 10.75
CA GLY A 927 -20.79 -16.18 10.44
C GLY A 927 -20.92 -17.55 11.12
N MET A 928 -21.34 -17.62 12.40
CA MET A 928 -21.59 -18.90 13.07
C MET A 928 -22.63 -19.76 12.35
N VAL A 929 -23.65 -19.16 11.71
CA VAL A 929 -24.61 -19.89 10.87
C VAL A 929 -23.92 -20.49 9.64
N PHE A 930 -23.06 -19.74 8.96
CA PHE A 930 -22.28 -20.26 7.83
C PHE A 930 -21.32 -21.39 8.23
N SER A 931 -20.77 -21.35 9.45
CA SER A 931 -19.96 -22.43 10.02
C SER A 931 -20.76 -23.74 10.14
N ILE A 932 -22.00 -23.65 10.65
CA ILE A 932 -22.91 -24.81 10.73
C ILE A 932 -23.24 -25.35 9.33
N LEU A 933 -23.62 -24.47 8.40
CA LEU A 933 -23.96 -24.85 7.03
C LEU A 933 -22.78 -25.52 6.31
N SER A 934 -21.56 -25.01 6.51
CA SER A 934 -20.33 -25.60 5.94
C SER A 934 -20.14 -27.05 6.39
N MET A 935 -20.31 -27.34 7.69
CA MET A 935 -20.18 -28.71 8.23
C MET A 935 -21.32 -29.64 7.79
N VAL A 936 -22.55 -29.14 7.66
CA VAL A 936 -23.67 -29.93 7.10
C VAL A 936 -23.40 -30.30 5.64
N VAL A 937 -22.95 -29.35 4.83
CA VAL A 937 -22.58 -29.60 3.43
C VAL A 937 -21.39 -30.55 3.34
N ALA A 938 -20.39 -30.41 4.23
CA ALA A 938 -19.26 -31.33 4.26
C ALA A 938 -19.66 -32.77 4.58
N GLY A 939 -20.58 -32.96 5.53
CA GLY A 939 -21.16 -34.27 5.82
C GLY A 939 -21.90 -34.88 4.62
N PHE A 940 -22.62 -34.06 3.86
CA PHE A 940 -23.31 -34.50 2.64
C PHE A 940 -22.34 -34.87 1.52
N VAL A 941 -21.37 -34.00 1.22
CA VAL A 941 -20.37 -34.24 0.18
C VAL A 941 -19.53 -35.48 0.49
N GLU A 942 -19.16 -35.70 1.74
CA GLU A 942 -18.42 -36.90 2.15
C GLU A 942 -19.23 -38.18 1.94
N LYS A 943 -20.53 -38.17 2.26
CA LYS A 943 -21.40 -39.31 2.01
C LYS A 943 -21.41 -39.67 0.52
N VAL A 944 -21.61 -38.69 -0.36
CA VAL A 944 -21.60 -38.89 -1.82
C VAL A 944 -20.23 -39.39 -2.30
N ARG A 945 -19.14 -38.80 -1.80
CA ARG A 945 -17.77 -39.22 -2.16
C ARG A 945 -17.51 -40.67 -1.77
N ARG A 946 -17.85 -41.07 -0.55
CA ARG A 946 -17.65 -42.44 -0.06
C ARG A 946 -18.51 -43.43 -0.84
N ASP A 947 -19.79 -43.14 -1.05
CA ASP A 947 -20.70 -44.04 -1.76
C ASP A 947 -20.21 -44.27 -3.22
N SER A 948 -19.68 -43.22 -3.86
CA SER A 948 -19.04 -43.30 -5.19
C SER A 948 -17.75 -44.13 -5.19
N ALA A 949 -16.89 -43.97 -4.16
CA ALA A 949 -15.66 -44.74 -4.02
C ALA A 949 -15.92 -46.23 -3.81
N ASN A 950 -16.94 -46.58 -3.03
CA ASN A 950 -17.31 -47.97 -2.75
C ASN A 950 -18.05 -48.62 -3.92
N SER A 951 -18.80 -47.84 -4.71
CA SER A 951 -19.48 -48.34 -5.91
C SER A 951 -18.53 -48.54 -7.10
N ASN A 952 -17.42 -47.79 -7.17
CA ASN A 952 -16.41 -47.88 -8.23
C ASN A 952 -15.02 -48.13 -7.63
N PRO A 953 -14.75 -49.34 -7.12
CA PRO A 953 -13.50 -49.65 -6.44
C PRO A 953 -12.30 -49.54 -7.39
N THR A 954 -11.41 -48.59 -7.14
CA THR A 954 -10.12 -48.45 -7.82
C THR A 954 -8.99 -49.02 -6.95
N PRO A 955 -7.86 -49.49 -7.53
CA PRO A 955 -6.74 -50.06 -6.76
C PRO A 955 -6.12 -49.10 -5.72
N LEU A 956 -6.29 -47.79 -5.92
CA LEU A 956 -5.81 -46.74 -5.01
C LEU A 956 -6.92 -46.17 -4.11
N GLY A 957 -8.16 -46.64 -4.27
CA GLY A 957 -9.35 -46.15 -3.56
C GLY A 957 -9.69 -44.70 -3.86
N ILE A 958 -9.36 -44.18 -5.04
CA ILE A 958 -9.69 -42.82 -5.49
C ILE A 958 -11.11 -42.84 -6.07
N ALA A 959 -11.98 -41.97 -5.57
CA ALA A 959 -13.31 -41.79 -6.12
C ALA A 959 -13.23 -41.10 -7.49
N PRO A 960 -14.02 -41.51 -8.51
CA PRO A 960 -14.10 -40.84 -9.82
C PRO A 960 -14.88 -39.52 -9.73
N MET A 961 -14.61 -38.72 -8.70
CA MET A 961 -15.30 -37.48 -8.36
C MET A 961 -14.26 -36.36 -8.35
N SER A 962 -14.56 -35.25 -9.02
CA SER A 962 -13.65 -34.10 -9.06
C SER A 962 -13.52 -33.46 -7.68
N VAL A 963 -12.30 -33.03 -7.33
CA VAL A 963 -12.01 -32.35 -6.08
C VAL A 963 -12.81 -31.04 -5.88
N PHE A 964 -13.29 -30.42 -6.96
CA PHE A 964 -14.13 -29.21 -6.91
C PHE A 964 -15.50 -29.44 -6.24
N TRP A 965 -15.91 -30.68 -5.99
CA TRP A 965 -17.05 -30.97 -5.12
C TRP A 965 -16.84 -30.54 -3.65
N LEU A 966 -15.60 -30.29 -3.23
CA LEU A 966 -15.30 -29.67 -1.93
C LEU A 966 -15.49 -28.15 -1.95
N ALA A 967 -15.72 -27.52 -3.10
CA ALA A 967 -15.87 -26.07 -3.20
C ALA A 967 -17.07 -25.52 -2.40
N PRO A 968 -18.28 -26.11 -2.41
CA PRO A 968 -19.43 -25.56 -1.68
C PRO A 968 -19.20 -25.42 -0.17
N GLN A 969 -18.61 -26.43 0.48
CA GLN A 969 -18.26 -26.36 1.91
C GLN A 969 -17.18 -25.30 2.19
N LEU A 970 -16.21 -25.14 1.29
CA LEU A 970 -15.11 -24.18 1.42
C LEU A 970 -15.55 -22.73 1.14
N ILE A 971 -16.51 -22.51 0.24
CA ILE A 971 -17.14 -21.21 -0.01
C ILE A 971 -17.95 -20.78 1.22
N LEU A 972 -18.78 -21.68 1.77
CA LEU A 972 -19.51 -21.41 3.02
C LEU A 972 -18.57 -21.12 4.18
N PHE A 973 -17.45 -21.84 4.26
CA PHE A 973 -16.41 -21.57 5.24
C PHE A 973 -15.75 -20.20 5.02
N GLY A 974 -15.49 -19.79 3.77
CA GLY A 974 -15.01 -18.44 3.45
C GLY A 974 -15.98 -17.33 3.89
N PHE A 975 -17.30 -17.55 3.80
CA PHE A 975 -18.27 -16.62 4.39
C PHE A 975 -18.19 -16.59 5.93
N PHE A 976 -18.00 -17.75 6.58
CA PHE A 976 -17.74 -17.79 8.02
C PHE A 976 -16.51 -16.96 8.40
N GLU A 977 -15.40 -17.08 7.66
CA GLU A 977 -14.19 -16.26 7.87
C GLU A 977 -14.50 -14.77 7.72
N ALA A 978 -15.17 -14.36 6.64
CA ALA A 978 -15.45 -12.95 6.37
C ALA A 978 -16.39 -12.29 7.38
N PHE A 979 -17.35 -13.06 7.92
CA PHE A 979 -18.34 -12.56 8.88
C PHE A 979 -17.89 -12.72 10.34
N SER A 980 -17.56 -13.95 10.77
CA SER A 980 -17.26 -14.24 12.17
C SER A 980 -15.82 -13.96 12.54
N LEU A 981 -14.84 -14.39 11.73
CA LEU A 981 -13.42 -14.24 12.09
C LEU A 981 -13.03 -12.76 12.13
N ILE A 982 -13.34 -12.01 11.07
CA ILE A 982 -13.12 -10.55 11.01
C ILE A 982 -13.98 -9.83 12.06
N GLY A 983 -15.24 -10.25 12.23
CA GLY A 983 -16.14 -9.68 13.25
C GLY A 983 -15.62 -9.84 14.68
N GLN A 984 -15.00 -10.98 15.01
CA GLN A 984 -14.38 -11.22 16.32
C GLN A 984 -13.14 -10.34 16.54
N ILE A 985 -12.26 -10.21 15.53
CA ILE A 985 -11.08 -9.33 15.60
C ILE A 985 -11.52 -7.87 15.79
N GLU A 986 -12.50 -7.42 15.02
CA GLU A 986 -13.03 -6.05 15.10
C GLU A 986 -13.72 -5.81 16.45
N PHE A 987 -14.52 -6.76 16.93
CA PHE A 987 -15.18 -6.69 18.23
C PHE A 987 -14.18 -6.57 19.38
N LEU A 988 -13.15 -7.42 19.42
CA LEU A 988 -12.13 -7.36 20.46
C LEU A 988 -11.42 -6.00 20.43
N ASN A 989 -10.99 -5.53 19.26
CA ASN A 989 -10.28 -4.25 19.14
C ASN A 989 -11.13 -3.02 19.50
N ARG A 990 -12.43 -3.02 19.19
CA ARG A 990 -13.33 -1.92 19.56
C ARG A 990 -13.74 -1.93 21.03
N GLN A 991 -13.74 -3.09 21.69
CA GLN A 991 -14.18 -3.20 23.08
C GLN A 991 -13.04 -3.07 24.10
N PHE A 992 -11.77 -3.19 23.69
CA PHE A 992 -10.63 -2.90 24.55
C PHE A 992 -10.22 -1.42 24.50
N PRO A 993 -9.84 -0.81 25.65
CA PRO A 993 -9.15 0.48 25.70
C PRO A 993 -7.87 0.51 24.85
N GLU A 994 -7.42 1.69 24.41
CA GLU A 994 -6.33 1.82 23.43
C GLU A 994 -5.02 1.14 23.87
N HIS A 995 -4.65 1.23 25.15
CA HIS A 995 -3.46 0.60 25.70
C HIS A 995 -3.61 -0.92 25.93
N MET A 996 -4.83 -1.46 25.89
CA MET A 996 -5.11 -2.89 26.05
C MET A 996 -5.41 -3.61 24.72
N ARG A 997 -5.36 -2.93 23.57
CA ARG A 997 -5.65 -3.55 22.26
C ARG A 997 -4.75 -4.74 21.94
N SER A 998 -3.50 -4.75 22.45
CA SER A 998 -2.57 -5.89 22.33
C SER A 998 -3.11 -7.17 22.99
N ILE A 999 -3.81 -7.05 24.12
CA ILE A 999 -4.49 -8.18 24.78
C ILE A 999 -5.65 -8.69 23.93
N GLY A 1000 -6.41 -7.78 23.32
CA GLY A 1000 -7.49 -8.14 22.38
C GLY A 1000 -7.01 -9.05 21.26
N ASN A 1001 -5.90 -8.68 20.60
CA ASN A 1001 -5.30 -9.52 19.54
C ASN A 1001 -4.75 -10.85 20.07
N SER A 1002 -4.25 -10.88 21.30
CA SER A 1002 -3.78 -12.10 21.95
C SER A 1002 -4.93 -13.06 22.28
N LEU A 1003 -6.08 -12.56 22.74
CA LEU A 1003 -7.28 -13.36 23.00
C LEU A 1003 -7.80 -14.05 21.74
N PHE A 1004 -7.76 -13.38 20.59
CA PHE A 1004 -8.12 -14.01 19.32
C PHE A 1004 -7.21 -15.23 19.02
N SER A 1005 -5.89 -15.07 19.18
CA SER A 1005 -4.93 -16.17 19.02
C SER A 1005 -5.16 -17.31 20.02
N CYS A 1006 -5.49 -16.98 21.28
CA CYS A 1006 -5.92 -17.98 22.27
C CYS A 1006 -7.19 -18.72 21.85
N SER A 1007 -8.14 -18.08 21.16
CA SER A 1007 -9.35 -18.73 20.65
C SER A 1007 -9.01 -19.83 19.65
N ILE A 1008 -8.09 -19.54 18.72
CA ILE A 1008 -7.57 -20.52 17.76
C ILE A 1008 -6.87 -21.66 18.50
N ALA A 1009 -6.06 -21.36 19.51
CA ALA A 1009 -5.37 -22.39 20.29
C ALA A 1009 -6.35 -23.34 21.01
N PHE A 1010 -7.30 -22.78 21.77
CA PHE A 1010 -8.31 -23.58 22.48
C PHE A 1010 -9.21 -24.35 21.52
N SER A 1011 -9.52 -23.80 20.34
CA SER A 1011 -10.28 -24.50 19.29
C SER A 1011 -9.55 -25.75 18.81
N ASN A 1012 -8.24 -25.66 18.57
CA ASN A 1012 -7.44 -26.80 18.13
C ASN A 1012 -7.31 -27.88 19.20
N TYR A 1013 -7.15 -27.50 20.47
CA TYR A 1013 -7.17 -28.47 21.58
C TYR A 1013 -8.53 -29.14 21.74
N LEU A 1014 -9.62 -28.36 21.63
CA LEU A 1014 -10.98 -28.89 21.69
C LEU A 1014 -11.27 -29.82 20.50
N SER A 1015 -10.82 -29.46 19.31
CA SER A 1015 -10.87 -30.32 18.11
C SER A 1015 -10.16 -31.65 18.34
N THR A 1016 -8.92 -31.61 18.83
CA THR A 1016 -8.13 -32.82 19.16
C THR A 1016 -8.85 -33.68 20.20
N MET A 1017 -9.43 -33.06 21.23
CA MET A 1017 -10.21 -33.76 22.26
C MET A 1017 -11.43 -34.45 21.65
N ILE A 1018 -12.18 -33.77 20.78
CA ILE A 1018 -13.34 -34.35 20.08
C ILE A 1018 -12.92 -35.51 19.18
N VAL A 1019 -11.85 -35.35 18.40
CA VAL A 1019 -11.29 -36.42 17.55
C VAL A 1019 -10.95 -37.67 18.37
N ASN A 1020 -10.27 -37.51 19.51
CA ASN A 1020 -9.92 -38.63 20.38
C ASN A 1020 -11.14 -39.28 21.04
N ILE A 1021 -12.13 -38.50 21.47
CA ILE A 1021 -13.38 -39.02 22.02
C ILE A 1021 -14.10 -39.85 20.96
N VAL A 1022 -14.24 -39.34 19.74
CA VAL A 1022 -14.91 -40.06 18.63
C VAL A 1022 -14.14 -41.33 18.26
N HIS A 1023 -12.82 -41.25 18.14
CA HIS A 1023 -11.95 -42.39 17.84
C HIS A 1023 -12.14 -43.54 18.85
N HIS A 1024 -12.23 -43.20 20.14
CA HIS A 1024 -12.34 -44.19 21.20
C HIS A 1024 -13.79 -44.66 21.45
N ALA A 1025 -14.78 -43.79 21.26
CA ALA A 1025 -16.19 -44.10 21.53
C ALA A 1025 -16.89 -44.84 20.38
N THR A 1026 -16.44 -44.67 19.13
CA THR A 1026 -17.10 -45.28 17.96
C THR A 1026 -16.47 -46.61 17.53
N ARG A 1027 -15.30 -46.94 18.07
CA ARG A 1027 -14.62 -48.22 17.83
C ARG A 1027 -15.39 -49.37 18.49
N THR A 1028 -15.93 -50.28 17.68
CA THR A 1028 -16.63 -51.48 18.16
C THR A 1028 -15.92 -52.75 17.65
N HIS A 1029 -16.10 -53.91 18.31
CA HIS A 1029 -15.53 -55.18 17.83
C HIS A 1029 -16.01 -55.58 16.41
N THR A 1030 -17.19 -55.12 15.98
CA THR A 1030 -17.83 -55.49 14.71
C THR A 1030 -17.81 -54.40 13.64
N HIS A 1031 -17.56 -53.14 14.00
CA HIS A 1031 -17.54 -52.00 13.08
C HIS A 1031 -16.27 -51.18 13.22
N PRO A 1032 -15.64 -50.79 12.09
CA PRO A 1032 -14.49 -49.89 12.12
C PRO A 1032 -14.92 -48.51 12.65
N ASP A 1033 -14.00 -47.83 13.34
CA ASP A 1033 -14.18 -46.48 13.88
C ASP A 1033 -14.59 -45.47 12.78
N TRP A 1034 -15.28 -44.39 13.15
CA TRP A 1034 -15.63 -43.32 12.22
C TRP A 1034 -14.40 -42.67 11.58
N LEU A 1035 -13.26 -42.61 12.28
CA LEU A 1035 -12.02 -41.96 11.86
C LEU A 1035 -10.90 -42.98 11.52
N THR A 1036 -11.19 -43.95 10.64
CA THR A 1036 -10.22 -44.97 10.20
C THR A 1036 -9.12 -44.44 9.29
N ASN A 1037 -7.98 -45.15 9.27
CA ASN A 1037 -6.85 -44.85 8.37
C ASN A 1037 -7.22 -44.90 6.87
N ASN A 1038 -8.18 -45.74 6.48
CA ASN A 1038 -8.77 -45.68 5.15
C ASN A 1038 -10.07 -44.87 5.22
N ILE A 1039 -10.09 -43.71 4.56
CA ILE A 1039 -11.23 -42.79 4.56
C ILE A 1039 -12.48 -43.39 3.89
N ASN A 1040 -12.32 -44.38 3.01
CA ASN A 1040 -13.44 -45.03 2.33
C ASN A 1040 -14.20 -46.01 3.24
N ASP A 1041 -13.50 -46.57 4.25
CA ASP A 1041 -14.07 -47.49 5.23
C ASP A 1041 -14.69 -46.73 6.42
N GLY A 1042 -14.26 -45.49 6.64
CA GLY A 1042 -14.68 -44.64 7.75
C GLY A 1042 -15.99 -43.88 7.54
N ARG A 1043 -16.46 -43.25 8.63
CA ARG A 1043 -17.70 -42.46 8.70
C ARG A 1043 -17.44 -40.99 9.04
N ILE A 1044 -16.59 -40.34 8.25
CA ILE A 1044 -16.29 -38.90 8.42
C ILE A 1044 -17.54 -38.02 8.22
N ASP A 1045 -18.52 -38.49 7.43
CA ASP A 1045 -19.83 -37.87 7.31
C ASP A 1045 -20.48 -37.63 8.69
N TYR A 1046 -20.49 -38.63 9.57
CA TYR A 1046 -21.03 -38.51 10.92
C TYR A 1046 -20.22 -37.58 11.83
N PHE A 1047 -18.90 -37.55 11.65
CA PHE A 1047 -18.03 -36.62 12.38
C PHE A 1047 -18.35 -35.16 12.03
N TYR A 1048 -18.56 -34.83 10.75
CA TYR A 1048 -18.96 -33.49 10.35
C TYR A 1048 -20.36 -33.10 10.87
N TYR A 1049 -21.32 -34.03 10.87
CA TYR A 1049 -22.63 -33.76 11.47
C TYR A 1049 -22.54 -33.53 12.99
N LEU A 1050 -21.67 -34.25 13.71
CA LEU A 1050 -21.43 -34.02 15.14
C LEU A 1050 -20.92 -32.59 15.40
N ILE A 1051 -19.95 -32.11 14.60
CA ILE A 1051 -19.44 -30.75 14.70
C ILE A 1051 -20.55 -29.73 14.40
N ALA A 1052 -21.41 -29.99 13.41
CA ALA A 1052 -22.55 -29.12 13.11
C ALA A 1052 -23.54 -29.00 14.29
N VAL A 1053 -23.82 -30.10 15.00
CA VAL A 1053 -24.67 -30.09 16.21
C VAL A 1053 -24.02 -29.27 17.33
N LEU A 1054 -22.72 -29.48 17.59
CA LEU A 1054 -21.98 -28.70 18.59
C LEU A 1054 -21.97 -27.20 18.26
N ALA A 1055 -21.75 -26.84 16.99
CA ALA A 1055 -21.80 -25.47 16.52
C ALA A 1055 -23.21 -24.86 16.67
N THR A 1056 -24.27 -25.65 16.49
CA THR A 1056 -25.66 -25.22 16.70
C THR A 1056 -25.94 -24.93 18.18
N LEU A 1057 -25.50 -25.79 19.09
CA LEU A 1057 -25.60 -25.53 20.54
C LEU A 1057 -24.81 -24.28 20.94
N ASN A 1058 -23.64 -24.07 20.35
CA ASN A 1058 -22.84 -22.87 20.57
C ASN A 1058 -23.54 -21.60 20.06
N LEU A 1059 -24.22 -21.65 18.92
CA LEU A 1059 -25.01 -20.52 18.42
C LEU A 1059 -26.15 -20.14 19.38
N ILE A 1060 -26.83 -21.12 19.97
CA ILE A 1060 -27.87 -20.88 20.99
C ILE A 1060 -27.27 -20.17 22.21
N TYR A 1061 -26.12 -20.66 22.70
CA TYR A 1061 -25.40 -20.04 23.81
C TYR A 1061 -24.92 -18.62 23.47
N PHE A 1062 -24.38 -18.41 22.26
CA PHE A 1062 -23.98 -17.10 21.76
C PHE A 1062 -25.14 -16.11 21.75
N ILE A 1063 -26.31 -16.48 21.24
CA ILE A 1063 -27.50 -15.62 21.23
C ILE A 1063 -27.91 -15.22 22.65
N TYR A 1064 -27.84 -16.15 23.60
CA TYR A 1064 -28.14 -15.89 25.01
C TYR A 1064 -27.16 -14.87 25.64
N VAL A 1065 -25.86 -15.03 25.39
CA VAL A 1065 -24.82 -14.12 25.89
C VAL A 1065 -24.89 -12.75 25.20
N ALA A 1066 -25.05 -12.73 23.88
CA ALA A 1066 -25.11 -11.51 23.07
C ALA A 1066 -26.27 -10.60 23.49
N ARG A 1067 -27.43 -11.16 23.86
CA ARG A 1067 -28.59 -10.39 24.38
C ARG A 1067 -28.32 -9.70 25.72
N ARG A 1068 -27.34 -10.19 26.50
CA ARG A 1068 -27.00 -9.64 27.82
C ARG A 1068 -25.72 -8.79 27.81
N TYR A 1069 -25.02 -8.75 26.69
CA TYR A 1069 -23.83 -7.94 26.54
C TYR A 1069 -24.18 -6.46 26.40
N ARG A 1070 -23.44 -5.58 27.09
CA ARG A 1070 -23.55 -4.13 26.96
C ARG A 1070 -22.26 -3.58 26.36
N TYR A 1071 -22.40 -2.84 25.27
CA TYR A 1071 -21.29 -2.19 24.58
C TYR A 1071 -20.64 -1.11 25.45
N MET A 1072 -19.32 -1.00 25.36
CA MET A 1072 -18.54 0.10 25.93
C MET A 1072 -18.99 1.44 25.32
N GLY A 1073 -19.26 2.46 26.15
CA GLY A 1073 -19.68 3.81 25.71
C GLY A 1073 -21.20 4.06 25.60
N SER A 1074 -22.05 3.08 25.94
CA SER A 1074 -23.51 3.20 25.82
C SER A 1074 -24.21 3.99 26.95
N VAL A 1075 -23.51 4.85 27.68
CA VAL A 1075 -24.08 5.58 28.84
C VAL A 1075 -24.77 6.89 28.44
N ASP A 1076 -24.45 7.51 27.31
CA ASP A 1076 -24.99 8.85 26.97
C ASP A 1076 -26.28 8.87 26.10
N LEU A 1077 -27.04 7.77 25.99
CA LEU A 1077 -28.28 7.77 25.20
C LEU A 1077 -29.54 7.31 25.94
N GLN A 1078 -29.43 6.92 27.22
CA GLN A 1078 -30.62 6.60 28.03
C GLN A 1078 -31.00 7.72 29.00
N ASP A 1079 -30.05 8.56 29.43
CA ASP A 1079 -30.33 9.62 30.41
C ASP A 1079 -30.89 10.92 29.79
N GLU A 1080 -30.71 11.19 28.48
CA GLU A 1080 -31.39 12.33 27.82
C GLU A 1080 -32.88 12.08 27.50
N SER A 1081 -33.34 10.83 27.55
CA SER A 1081 -34.74 10.50 27.24
C SER A 1081 -35.72 10.73 28.41
N HIS A 1082 -35.20 11.07 29.59
CA HIS A 1082 -36.01 11.34 30.79
C HIS A 1082 -36.09 12.81 31.22
N GLU A 1083 -35.40 13.75 30.54
CA GLU A 1083 -35.44 15.19 30.89
C GLU A 1083 -36.18 16.11 29.90
N VAL A 1084 -36.77 15.58 28.81
CA VAL A 1084 -37.53 16.42 27.83
C VAL A 1084 -39.07 16.39 28.05
N GLN A 1085 -39.54 15.92 29.21
CA GLN A 1085 -40.97 16.01 29.57
C GLN A 1085 -41.21 16.76 30.88
N LEU A 1086 -40.85 18.05 30.95
CA LEU A 1086 -41.55 19.01 31.80
C LEU A 1086 -41.17 20.45 31.39
N GLY A 1087 -41.94 21.01 30.46
CA GLY A 1087 -41.76 22.36 29.96
C GLY A 1087 -42.88 22.86 29.05
N SER A 1088 -44.13 22.46 29.33
CA SER A 1088 -45.28 23.17 28.78
C SER A 1088 -45.39 24.51 29.50
N HIS A 1089 -45.21 25.63 28.79
CA HIS A 1089 -46.08 26.81 28.96
C HIS A 1089 -45.92 27.84 27.83
N LYS A 1090 -47.01 27.98 27.05
CA LYS A 1090 -47.62 29.22 26.50
C LYS A 1090 -46.69 30.24 25.81
N ALA A 1091 -46.74 30.31 24.49
CA ALA A 1091 -47.57 31.23 23.68
C ALA A 1091 -47.24 31.06 22.20
#